data_AF-A0A3D1MZT9-F1
#
_entry.id   AF-A0A3D1MZT9-F1
#
_cell.length_a   1.000
_cell.length_b   1.000
_cell.length_c   1.000
_cell.angle_alpha   90.00
_cell.angle_beta   90.00
_cell.angle_gamma   90.00
#
_symmetry.space_group_name_H-M   'P 1'
#
loop_
_entity.id
_entity.type
_entity.pdbx_description
1 polymer ?
#
loop_
_entity_poly.entity_id
_entity_poly.type
_entity_poly.pdbx_seq_one_letter_code
_entity_poly.pdbx_strand_id
1 'polypeptide(L)'
;MSSFSGIIDNFLSFFELAAPLSEKDSGGIGLFTIPLYEDKGSHLLPAFTDSRLLRQPFVARAPLEFLKLFFHSQTADFFSFNSSTCASGNAPPKLVGGNLSRSFGGPAEHNTSKAPEKDSGPGPKGRDAGAEVRLDRQQLSLLIGAIETLAGPTSGTLPQGYLLPMEPYAAETGKVAAPADPAKAAEIALAQARTHSAHYLASLAPAGPQTDFIKASALAELDLYQEAYDLLKGDKSPRAICLLAEIHRRTGNQRNARELLGSIPPNAGQDRKKNLETAWLELEEGKFIEAQRMFRTMADGGNDRQEALFGLAMAAAGTVSETENPTGLNEAAVAFEAALENPSKMSARIFFYAGNFFLRCGRTAHAEACYRESARFSPSIQVRANLALTLLKEHKLEEAAAITAEIAFTEPASAGRLINQFPKDKVIGLFKNAFLSLLKAKPEPVVADNARPDDNAGGHRHASVRGPRLPKTDSVTPPPISEPATPATPSPSSNPLFEAGDGAKDGQVRERPATGSGVPEETTVSLEPAAPKMVKSSKNTFRQIDSAKEGARHTALAGNLPAEDVVAGGLHTAPAGNLSRSSDGPAEHNIYKAQEEASGPAPKGRGLSASGSGGHSNAPDIQLQTFTDTIMASSISQEETKKDSFLSRVFTFASDLENEFGEKIYFNSEGLTQIERKLRLTFGAAKNKPQEKLDTVRDCSAFLCYVLQERFKGRLIKFQDFDPWGWPMIFERPSAKITSYPIERVWRLLWHDALPDPGWLIQYLCYLEETINAAPGSRTQGAAAARSKIMSHAEKIIEAQTEHKCVLIMTSSLGETSHIETDRTGLMKLEQILKNTFHPGIAPTTDGWKLLRCYGHLLAEIMAKDFKASWYNVEGNDGLWSMQTPWKTFIFPIGKIYKAASSGENLAEYYDTLADEKRRYTAQ
;
A
#
# COMPACT_ATOMS: atom_id res chain seq x y z
N MET A 1 9.56 -39.82 -0.61
CA MET A 1 10.07 -38.44 -0.45
C MET A 1 11.34 -38.52 0.37
N SER A 2 12.33 -37.68 0.08
CA SER A 2 13.52 -37.53 0.92
C SER A 2 13.13 -36.95 2.30
N SER A 3 13.85 -37.30 3.36
CA SER A 3 13.74 -36.57 4.64
C SER A 3 14.30 -35.15 4.47
N PHE A 4 13.88 -34.21 5.32
CA PHE A 4 14.42 -32.86 5.30
C PHE A 4 15.94 -32.82 5.60
N SER A 5 16.45 -33.76 6.41
CA SER A 5 17.89 -33.97 6.57
C SER A 5 18.57 -34.32 5.24
N GLY A 6 18.05 -35.32 4.52
CA GLY A 6 18.58 -35.69 3.21
C GLY A 6 18.45 -34.59 2.16
N ILE A 7 17.53 -33.63 2.31
CA ILE A 7 17.54 -32.40 1.50
C ILE A 7 18.75 -31.54 1.87
N ILE A 8 18.96 -31.21 3.15
CA ILE A 8 20.13 -30.44 3.62
C ILE A 8 21.44 -31.09 3.16
N ASP A 9 21.61 -32.40 3.37
CA ASP A 9 22.83 -33.14 3.02
C ASP A 9 23.16 -33.05 1.51
N ASN A 10 22.13 -33.13 0.65
CA ASN A 10 22.29 -32.91 -0.79
C ASN A 10 22.70 -31.46 -1.10
N PHE A 11 22.07 -30.45 -0.49
CA PHE A 11 22.38 -29.04 -0.75
C PHE A 11 23.79 -28.63 -0.31
N LEU A 12 24.35 -29.27 0.72
CA LEU A 12 25.75 -29.09 1.14
C LEU A 12 26.76 -29.66 0.13
N SER A 13 26.34 -30.57 -0.75
CA SER A 13 27.19 -31.16 -1.79
C SER A 13 27.27 -30.33 -3.08
N PHE A 14 26.42 -29.31 -3.23
CA PHE A 14 26.36 -28.48 -4.44
C PHE A 14 27.31 -27.27 -4.34
N PHE A 15 28.15 -27.08 -5.35
CA PHE A 15 29.03 -25.90 -5.46
C PHE A 15 28.28 -24.65 -5.97
N GLU A 16 27.21 -24.85 -6.73
CA GLU A 16 26.39 -23.79 -7.29
C GLU A 16 24.92 -24.23 -7.38
N LEU A 17 24.01 -23.25 -7.39
CA LEU A 17 22.63 -23.38 -7.84
C LEU A 17 22.45 -22.46 -9.05
N ALA A 18 21.66 -22.90 -10.03
CA ALA A 18 21.41 -22.14 -11.25
C ALA A 18 19.91 -22.01 -11.58
N ALA A 19 19.50 -20.88 -12.15
CA ALA A 19 18.15 -20.66 -12.67
C ALA A 19 18.18 -20.27 -14.16
N PRO A 20 17.23 -20.75 -14.98
CA PRO A 20 17.05 -20.27 -16.35
C PRO A 20 16.69 -18.79 -16.32
N LEU A 21 17.07 -18.06 -17.37
CA LEU A 21 16.68 -16.67 -17.56
C LEU A 21 15.85 -16.51 -18.84
N SER A 22 14.75 -15.78 -18.72
CA SER A 22 13.90 -15.35 -19.83
C SER A 22 14.04 -13.85 -20.04
N GLU A 23 14.21 -13.40 -21.28
CA GLU A 23 14.14 -11.98 -21.60
C GLU A 23 12.68 -11.51 -21.58
N LYS A 24 12.38 -10.46 -20.81
CA LYS A 24 11.06 -9.83 -20.69
C LYS A 24 11.21 -8.32 -20.84
N ASP A 25 10.46 -7.71 -21.76
CA ASP A 25 10.46 -6.24 -21.89
C ASP A 25 9.86 -5.61 -20.62
N SER A 26 10.53 -4.56 -20.12
CA SER A 26 10.08 -3.73 -19.00
C SER A 26 10.61 -2.31 -19.17
N GLY A 27 9.80 -1.47 -19.81
CA GLY A 27 10.13 -0.06 -20.09
C GLY A 27 10.77 0.20 -21.46
N GLY A 28 10.66 -0.72 -22.42
CA GLY A 28 11.38 -0.67 -23.70
C GLY A 28 12.79 -1.23 -23.62
N ILE A 29 13.04 -2.12 -22.66
CA ILE A 29 14.33 -2.76 -22.38
C ILE A 29 14.06 -4.23 -22.02
N GLY A 30 14.70 -5.14 -22.75
CA GLY A 30 14.72 -6.55 -22.38
C GLY A 30 15.50 -6.78 -21.09
N LEU A 31 14.83 -7.31 -20.08
CA LEU A 31 15.44 -7.72 -18.81
C LEU A 31 15.48 -9.24 -18.71
N PHE A 32 16.58 -9.77 -18.21
CA PHE A 32 16.65 -11.18 -17.85
C PHE A 32 16.00 -11.40 -16.49
N THR A 33 14.84 -12.05 -16.49
CA THR A 33 14.09 -12.45 -15.31
C THR A 33 14.22 -13.95 -15.10
N ILE A 34 14.11 -14.46 -13.88
CA ILE A 34 13.86 -15.90 -13.71
C ILE A 34 12.37 -16.11 -14.03
N PRO A 35 12.02 -17.01 -14.97
CA PRO A 35 10.62 -17.22 -15.33
C PRO A 35 9.84 -17.80 -14.15
N LEU A 36 8.63 -17.30 -13.95
CA LEU A 36 7.68 -17.75 -12.93
C LEU A 36 6.72 -18.75 -13.56
N TYR A 37 6.54 -19.91 -12.92
CA TYR A 37 5.77 -21.02 -13.44
C TYR A 37 4.53 -21.24 -12.58
N GLU A 38 3.37 -21.48 -13.21
CA GLU A 38 2.16 -21.87 -12.50
C GLU A 38 2.04 -23.41 -12.48
N ASP A 39 1.90 -24.01 -11.29
CA ASP A 39 1.40 -25.39 -11.13
C ASP A 39 0.28 -25.40 -10.09
N LYS A 40 -0.88 -25.93 -10.46
CA LYS A 40 -2.10 -26.03 -9.62
C LYS A 40 -2.55 -24.70 -8.97
N GLY A 41 -2.29 -23.57 -9.63
CA GLY A 41 -2.63 -22.24 -9.12
C GLY A 41 -1.65 -21.65 -8.11
N SER A 42 -0.44 -22.23 -7.97
CA SER A 42 0.66 -21.67 -7.17
C SER A 42 1.86 -21.33 -8.03
N HIS A 43 2.57 -20.26 -7.66
CA HIS A 43 3.71 -19.70 -8.38
C HIS A 43 5.03 -20.31 -7.90
N LEU A 44 5.82 -20.78 -8.87
CA LEU A 44 7.08 -21.49 -8.67
C LEU A 44 8.24 -20.74 -9.33
N LEU A 45 9.31 -20.50 -8.57
CA LEU A 45 10.63 -20.19 -9.12
C LEU A 45 11.46 -21.48 -9.24
N PRO A 46 12.00 -21.82 -10.44
CA PRO A 46 12.82 -22.99 -10.63
C PRO A 46 14.31 -22.72 -10.34
N ALA A 47 14.96 -23.72 -9.76
CA ALA A 47 16.39 -23.79 -9.58
C ALA A 47 16.91 -25.18 -9.97
N PHE A 48 18.20 -25.27 -10.26
CA PHE A 48 18.86 -26.48 -10.72
C PHE A 48 20.17 -26.67 -9.98
N THR A 49 20.47 -27.92 -9.61
CA THR A 49 21.67 -28.31 -8.85
C THR A 49 22.87 -28.64 -9.76
N ASP A 50 22.69 -28.47 -11.07
CA ASP A 50 23.71 -28.65 -12.11
C ASP A 50 23.36 -27.71 -13.28
N SER A 51 24.19 -26.68 -13.51
CA SER A 51 24.00 -25.71 -14.59
C SER A 51 24.01 -26.33 -15.99
N ARG A 52 24.58 -27.54 -16.15
CA ARG A 52 24.57 -28.30 -17.43
C ARG A 52 23.18 -28.81 -17.82
N LEU A 53 22.20 -28.76 -16.92
CA LEU A 53 20.79 -29.04 -17.21
C LEU A 53 20.08 -27.86 -17.88
N LEU A 54 20.71 -26.68 -17.92
CA LEU A 54 20.15 -25.46 -18.47
C LEU A 54 20.75 -25.11 -19.83
N ARG A 55 19.90 -24.60 -20.74
CA ARG A 55 20.35 -23.83 -21.90
C ARG A 55 20.62 -22.39 -21.45
N GLN A 56 21.62 -21.73 -22.02
CA GLN A 56 21.84 -20.30 -21.78
C GLN A 56 20.72 -19.45 -22.41
N PRO A 57 20.38 -18.28 -21.82
CA PRO A 57 20.99 -17.68 -20.63
C PRO A 57 20.48 -18.30 -19.32
N PHE A 58 21.35 -18.36 -18.32
CA PHE A 58 21.05 -18.74 -16.94
C PHE A 58 21.92 -17.93 -15.98
N VAL A 59 21.49 -17.78 -14.73
CA VAL A 59 22.32 -17.26 -13.62
C VAL A 59 22.71 -18.41 -12.71
N ALA A 60 23.96 -18.45 -12.25
CA ALA A 60 24.46 -19.41 -11.27
C ALA A 60 25.17 -18.69 -10.12
N ARG A 61 24.99 -19.15 -8.87
CA ARG A 61 25.65 -18.59 -7.67
C ARG A 61 25.91 -19.69 -6.64
N ALA A 62 26.71 -19.38 -5.60
CA ALA A 62 26.84 -20.26 -4.44
C ALA A 62 25.47 -20.51 -3.78
N PRO A 63 25.17 -21.73 -3.28
CA PRO A 63 23.83 -22.08 -2.83
C PRO A 63 23.23 -21.12 -1.79
N LEU A 64 24.00 -20.69 -0.81
CA LEU A 64 23.52 -19.80 0.26
C LEU A 64 23.05 -18.43 -0.27
N GLU A 65 23.77 -17.84 -1.21
CA GLU A 65 23.40 -16.57 -1.85
C GLU A 65 22.13 -16.72 -2.69
N PHE A 66 22.07 -17.81 -3.45
CA PHE A 66 20.98 -18.12 -4.36
C PHE A 66 19.67 -18.38 -3.59
N LEU A 67 19.73 -19.14 -2.49
CA LEU A 67 18.59 -19.40 -1.62
C LEU A 67 18.10 -18.12 -0.92
N LYS A 68 19.00 -17.21 -0.54
CA LYS A 68 18.64 -15.89 0.00
C LYS A 68 17.98 -14.97 -1.04
N LEU A 69 18.47 -14.97 -2.28
CA LEU A 69 17.81 -14.29 -3.41
C LEU A 69 16.38 -14.82 -3.61
N PHE A 70 16.20 -16.14 -3.56
CA PHE A 70 14.89 -16.78 -3.68
C PHE A 70 13.95 -16.44 -2.51
N PHE A 71 14.44 -16.49 -1.27
CA PHE A 71 13.64 -16.23 -0.07
C PHE A 71 12.96 -14.86 -0.09
N HIS A 72 13.66 -13.84 -0.60
CA HIS A 72 13.12 -12.49 -0.73
C HIS A 72 12.17 -12.27 -1.93
N SER A 73 11.94 -13.27 -2.79
CA SER A 73 10.93 -13.15 -3.86
C SER A 73 9.53 -12.99 -3.26
N GLN A 74 8.86 -11.90 -3.63
CA GLN A 74 7.46 -11.63 -3.22
C GLN A 74 6.44 -12.33 -4.12
N THR A 75 6.84 -12.81 -5.30
CA THR A 75 5.95 -13.35 -6.35
C THR A 75 5.89 -14.88 -6.39
N ALA A 76 6.68 -15.56 -5.56
CA ALA A 76 6.75 -17.02 -5.52
C ALA A 76 6.14 -17.56 -4.23
N ASP A 77 5.21 -18.50 -4.37
CA ASP A 77 4.63 -19.28 -3.27
C ASP A 77 5.58 -20.43 -2.87
N PHE A 78 6.25 -21.00 -3.88
CA PHE A 78 7.12 -22.17 -3.75
C PHE A 78 8.40 -22.05 -4.60
N PHE A 79 9.39 -22.84 -4.23
CA PHE A 79 10.70 -22.94 -4.89
C PHE A 79 10.94 -24.38 -5.30
N SER A 80 11.12 -24.65 -6.61
CA SER A 80 11.29 -26.01 -7.13
C SER A 80 12.72 -26.25 -7.65
N PHE A 81 13.31 -27.36 -7.23
CA PHE A 81 14.68 -27.74 -7.56
C PHE A 81 14.67 -28.95 -8.49
N ASN A 82 15.40 -28.85 -9.61
CA ASN A 82 15.48 -29.83 -10.69
C ASN A 82 14.13 -30.18 -11.35
N SER A 83 13.21 -29.20 -11.46
CA SER A 83 11.88 -29.44 -12.04
C SER A 83 11.96 -29.92 -13.49
N SER A 84 11.44 -31.12 -13.73
CA SER A 84 11.51 -31.80 -15.04
C SER A 84 10.69 -31.10 -16.13
N THR A 85 9.64 -30.38 -15.74
CA THR A 85 8.83 -29.52 -16.61
C THR A 85 9.69 -28.46 -17.30
N CYS A 86 10.59 -27.84 -16.53
CA CYS A 86 11.44 -26.74 -16.94
C CYS A 86 12.64 -27.20 -17.79
N ALA A 87 13.20 -28.38 -17.49
CA ALA A 87 14.38 -28.92 -18.17
C ALA A 87 14.14 -29.30 -19.66
N SER A 88 12.90 -29.60 -20.04
CA SER A 88 12.60 -30.21 -21.35
C SER A 88 12.86 -29.29 -22.56
N GLY A 89 12.76 -27.97 -22.38
CA GLY A 89 13.12 -26.94 -23.38
C GLY A 89 12.40 -26.99 -24.73
N ASN A 90 11.42 -27.88 -24.92
CA ASN A 90 10.79 -28.20 -26.20
C ASN A 90 9.26 -28.04 -26.20
N ALA A 91 8.65 -27.77 -25.04
CA ALA A 91 7.27 -27.32 -24.92
C ALA A 91 7.26 -26.04 -24.06
N PRO A 92 6.69 -24.92 -24.53
CA PRO A 92 6.51 -23.76 -23.67
C PRO A 92 5.46 -24.11 -22.58
N PRO A 93 5.79 -24.00 -21.29
CA PRO A 93 4.76 -24.00 -20.26
C PRO A 93 3.89 -22.76 -20.43
N LYS A 94 2.70 -22.74 -19.80
CA LYS A 94 1.86 -21.55 -19.78
C LYS A 94 2.55 -20.46 -18.97
N LEU A 95 3.26 -19.56 -19.66
CA LEU A 95 3.88 -18.38 -19.07
C LEU A 95 2.79 -17.43 -18.56
N VAL A 96 2.88 -17.05 -17.28
CA VAL A 96 1.92 -16.14 -16.64
C VAL A 96 2.16 -14.71 -17.13
N GLY A 97 1.26 -14.24 -18.01
CA GLY A 97 1.13 -12.84 -18.39
C GLY A 97 2.12 -12.33 -19.47
N GLY A 98 1.64 -12.24 -20.71
CA GLY A 98 2.34 -11.58 -21.82
C GLY A 98 1.47 -11.47 -23.08
N ASN A 99 0.80 -10.34 -23.28
CA ASN A 99 -0.07 -10.10 -24.43
C ASN A 99 0.61 -9.18 -25.46
N LEU A 100 0.52 -9.55 -26.74
CA LEU A 100 0.92 -8.79 -27.94
C LEU A 100 2.41 -8.44 -28.17
N SER A 101 2.91 -8.92 -29.31
CA SER A 101 3.54 -8.05 -30.32
C SER A 101 3.06 -8.47 -31.71
N ARG A 102 3.09 -7.54 -32.69
CA ARG A 102 2.41 -7.65 -33.99
C ARG A 102 3.38 -7.45 -35.17
N SER A 103 2.88 -7.79 -36.37
CA SER A 103 3.49 -7.61 -37.70
C SER A 103 4.56 -8.65 -38.09
N PHE A 104 4.75 -9.01 -39.36
CA PHE A 104 4.06 -8.58 -40.60
C PHE A 104 3.23 -9.71 -41.24
N GLY A 105 2.34 -9.38 -42.17
CA GLY A 105 1.49 -10.34 -42.88
C GLY A 105 1.86 -10.54 -44.34
N GLY A 106 1.57 -11.73 -44.87
CA GLY A 106 1.65 -12.11 -46.28
C GLY A 106 0.83 -13.41 -46.50
N PRO A 107 0.05 -13.54 -47.60
CA PRO A 107 -0.84 -14.68 -47.81
C PRO A 107 -0.22 -15.81 -48.66
N ALA A 108 -1.02 -16.87 -48.88
CA ALA A 108 -0.75 -18.09 -49.67
C ALA A 108 0.13 -19.16 -48.94
N GLU A 109 -0.10 -20.47 -49.09
CA GLU A 109 -1.23 -21.19 -49.71
C GLU A 109 -1.37 -22.62 -49.12
N HIS A 110 -2.42 -23.37 -49.52
CA HIS A 110 -2.54 -24.77 -49.12
C HIS A 110 -1.43 -25.64 -49.71
N ASN A 111 -0.82 -26.50 -48.90
CA ASN A 111 -0.52 -27.86 -49.37
C ASN A 111 -0.38 -28.90 -48.26
N THR A 112 -1.07 -30.03 -48.42
CA THR A 112 -0.97 -31.19 -47.53
C THR A 112 0.01 -32.20 -48.11
N SER A 113 1.05 -32.58 -47.38
CA SER A 113 1.84 -33.77 -47.70
C SER A 113 2.25 -34.54 -46.44
N LYS A 114 1.96 -35.85 -46.44
CA LYS A 114 2.54 -36.79 -45.48
C LYS A 114 3.95 -37.17 -45.99
N ALA A 115 4.94 -37.10 -45.10
CA ALA A 115 6.25 -37.71 -45.27
C ALA A 115 6.61 -38.47 -43.98
N PRO A 116 7.42 -39.53 -44.03
CA PRO A 116 7.40 -40.58 -43.00
C PRO A 116 8.27 -40.27 -41.78
N GLU A 117 7.94 -40.94 -40.67
CA GLU A 117 8.85 -41.13 -39.54
C GLU A 117 10.18 -41.73 -40.01
N LYS A 118 11.28 -41.26 -39.43
CA LYS A 118 12.61 -41.88 -39.55
C LYS A 118 13.08 -42.31 -38.17
N ASP A 119 13.75 -43.45 -38.12
CA ASP A 119 14.41 -43.99 -36.93
C ASP A 119 15.20 -42.92 -36.17
N SER A 120 14.78 -42.65 -34.94
CA SER A 120 15.62 -42.02 -33.93
C SER A 120 16.38 -43.12 -33.19
N GLY A 121 17.65 -43.32 -33.56
CA GLY A 121 18.54 -44.25 -32.87
C GLY A 121 18.67 -43.94 -31.37
N PRO A 122 19.08 -44.91 -30.53
CA PRO A 122 19.09 -44.76 -29.08
C PRO A 122 20.02 -43.61 -28.65
N GLY A 123 19.40 -42.50 -28.24
CA GLY A 123 20.11 -41.36 -27.66
C GLY A 123 20.89 -41.76 -26.39
N PRO A 124 21.90 -40.97 -25.99
CA PRO A 124 22.67 -41.27 -24.79
C PRO A 124 21.74 -41.40 -23.59
N LYS A 125 21.85 -42.53 -22.86
CA LYS A 125 21.08 -42.76 -21.63
C LYS A 125 21.28 -41.56 -20.71
N GLY A 126 20.20 -40.82 -20.45
CA GLY A 126 20.24 -39.64 -19.60
C GLY A 126 20.78 -40.00 -18.23
N ARG A 127 21.59 -39.12 -17.64
CA ARG A 127 21.80 -39.15 -16.19
C ARG A 127 20.45 -38.87 -15.55
N ASP A 128 20.07 -39.67 -14.56
CA ASP A 128 18.82 -39.46 -13.84
C ASP A 128 18.78 -38.05 -13.26
N ALA A 129 17.84 -37.23 -13.73
CA ALA A 129 17.59 -35.92 -13.13
C ALA A 129 17.11 -36.16 -11.71
N GLY A 130 17.82 -35.61 -10.72
CA GLY A 130 17.50 -35.78 -9.30
C GLY A 130 16.04 -35.38 -9.03
N ALA A 131 15.35 -36.17 -8.20
CA ALA A 131 13.92 -36.02 -7.96
C ALA A 131 13.55 -34.57 -7.59
N GLU A 132 12.45 -34.07 -8.18
CA GLU A 132 11.97 -32.70 -7.95
C GLU A 132 11.71 -32.46 -6.45
N VAL A 133 12.42 -31.50 -5.86
CA VAL A 133 12.19 -31.03 -4.49
C VAL A 133 11.47 -29.70 -4.56
N ARG A 134 10.36 -29.55 -3.83
CA ARG A 134 9.65 -28.28 -3.68
C ARG A 134 9.67 -27.84 -2.23
N LEU A 135 10.02 -26.58 -1.99
CA LEU A 135 10.06 -25.95 -0.68
C LEU A 135 9.11 -24.75 -0.68
N ASP A 136 8.35 -24.57 0.40
CA ASP A 136 7.70 -23.29 0.71
C ASP A 136 8.70 -22.30 1.35
N ARG A 137 8.27 -21.07 1.65
CA ARG A 137 9.14 -20.04 2.26
C ARG A 137 9.62 -20.42 3.67
N GLN A 138 8.86 -21.17 4.47
CA GLN A 138 9.27 -21.65 5.79
C GLN A 138 10.37 -22.74 5.67
N GLN A 139 10.17 -23.72 4.80
CA GLN A 139 11.14 -24.78 4.49
C GLN A 139 12.42 -24.22 3.87
N LEU A 140 12.31 -23.22 2.99
CA LEU A 140 13.46 -22.51 2.44
C LEU A 140 14.26 -21.79 3.54
N SER A 141 13.60 -21.14 4.50
CA SER A 141 14.27 -20.55 5.66
C SER A 141 14.99 -21.60 6.51
N LEU A 142 14.43 -22.79 6.69
CA LEU A 142 15.07 -23.87 7.45
C LEU A 142 16.33 -24.38 6.72
N LEU A 143 16.28 -24.47 5.40
CA LEU A 143 17.42 -24.87 4.56
C LEU A 143 18.54 -23.83 4.59
N ILE A 144 18.21 -22.54 4.45
CA ILE A 144 19.18 -21.44 4.61
C ILE A 144 19.82 -21.50 6.00
N GLY A 145 19.01 -21.67 7.05
CA GLY A 145 19.49 -21.76 8.43
C GLY A 145 20.42 -22.95 8.69
N ALA A 146 20.16 -24.10 8.07
CA ALA A 146 21.03 -25.26 8.13
C ALA A 146 22.40 -24.97 7.50
N ILE A 147 22.41 -24.41 6.29
CA ILE A 147 23.64 -24.08 5.55
C ILE A 147 24.44 -23.00 6.31
N GLU A 148 23.80 -21.94 6.81
CA GLU A 148 24.46 -20.94 7.67
C GLU A 148 25.06 -21.54 8.95
N THR A 149 24.37 -22.49 9.58
CA THR A 149 24.81 -23.13 10.83
C THR A 149 26.06 -23.98 10.59
N LEU A 150 26.09 -24.72 9.48
CA LEU A 150 27.19 -25.63 9.13
C LEU A 150 28.38 -24.92 8.46
N ALA A 151 28.14 -23.81 7.76
CA ALA A 151 29.19 -22.93 7.24
C ALA A 151 29.74 -21.92 8.27
N GLY A 152 29.19 -21.90 9.50
CA GLY A 152 29.67 -21.03 10.57
C GLY A 152 31.09 -21.39 11.01
N PRO A 153 31.92 -20.41 11.42
CA PRO A 153 33.28 -20.69 11.90
C PRO A 153 33.22 -21.56 13.15
N THR A 154 33.64 -22.81 13.04
CA THR A 154 33.75 -23.75 14.15
C THR A 154 34.79 -23.22 15.13
N SER A 155 34.33 -22.80 16.31
CA SER A 155 35.14 -22.11 17.33
C SER A 155 36.04 -23.08 18.11
N GLY A 156 36.93 -23.76 17.41
CA GLY A 156 37.92 -24.67 17.97
C GLY A 156 39.12 -24.82 17.03
N THR A 157 40.32 -24.51 17.52
CA THR A 157 41.57 -24.66 16.79
C THR A 157 41.86 -26.12 16.45
N LEU A 158 41.78 -26.48 15.17
CA LEU A 158 42.39 -27.68 14.60
C LEU A 158 43.54 -27.27 13.66
N PRO A 159 44.68 -27.99 13.62
CA PRO A 159 45.79 -27.64 12.73
C PRO A 159 45.39 -27.74 11.26
N GLN A 160 45.65 -26.67 10.51
CA GLN A 160 45.26 -26.57 9.10
C GLN A 160 46.24 -27.34 8.21
N GLY A 161 45.81 -28.51 7.72
CA GLY A 161 46.59 -29.34 6.78
C GLY A 161 45.68 -30.29 6.00
N TYR A 162 45.87 -30.33 4.67
CA TYR A 162 45.16 -31.18 3.71
C TYR A 162 43.65 -30.97 3.55
N LEU A 163 43.29 -30.00 2.70
CA LEU A 163 42.12 -30.16 1.82
C LEU A 163 42.48 -31.13 0.70
N LEU A 164 42.25 -32.42 0.94
CA LEU A 164 42.13 -33.46 -0.08
C LEU A 164 40.64 -33.68 -0.40
N PRO A 165 40.28 -34.25 -1.57
CA PRO A 165 38.89 -34.56 -1.88
C PRO A 165 38.30 -35.51 -0.82
N MET A 166 37.04 -35.30 -0.42
CA MET A 166 36.38 -36.15 0.57
C MET A 166 36.13 -37.55 0.00
N GLU A 167 36.99 -38.50 0.36
CA GLU A 167 36.61 -39.91 0.38
C GLU A 167 35.50 -40.14 1.44
N PRO A 168 34.62 -41.13 1.25
CA PRO A 168 33.54 -41.42 2.19
C PRO A 168 34.09 -41.94 3.52
N TYR A 169 34.12 -41.06 4.52
CA TYR A 169 34.66 -41.35 5.85
C TYR A 169 33.89 -42.51 6.51
N ALA A 170 34.56 -43.66 6.66
CA ALA A 170 34.02 -44.79 7.39
C ALA A 170 33.90 -44.48 8.90
N ALA A 171 32.88 -45.02 9.55
CA ALA A 171 32.46 -44.60 10.88
C ALA A 171 33.30 -45.20 12.03
N GLU A 172 34.50 -44.68 12.27
CA GLU A 172 35.27 -44.96 13.49
C GLU A 172 35.03 -43.90 14.58
N THR A 173 33.93 -44.10 15.33
CA THR A 173 33.72 -43.87 16.78
C THR A 173 34.30 -42.62 17.49
N GLY A 174 34.74 -41.60 16.76
CA GLY A 174 35.12 -40.29 17.29
C GLY A 174 33.93 -39.64 18.00
N LYS A 175 33.94 -39.67 19.34
CA LYS A 175 32.82 -39.24 20.18
C LYS A 175 32.74 -37.72 20.24
N VAL A 176 32.27 -37.11 19.16
CA VAL A 176 31.97 -35.68 19.06
C VAL A 176 31.18 -35.26 20.29
N ALA A 177 31.63 -34.19 20.96
CA ALA A 177 30.96 -33.69 22.16
C ALA A 177 29.48 -33.42 21.85
N ALA A 178 28.59 -33.89 22.72
CA ALA A 178 27.15 -33.76 22.49
C ALA A 178 26.81 -32.29 22.16
N PRO A 179 26.05 -32.04 21.07
CA PRO A 179 25.86 -30.69 20.58
C PRO A 179 25.28 -29.79 21.67
N ALA A 180 25.76 -28.55 21.74
CA ALA A 180 25.23 -27.57 22.66
C ALA A 180 23.71 -27.44 22.49
N ASP A 181 23.00 -27.33 23.61
CA ASP A 181 21.53 -27.25 23.68
C ASP A 181 20.95 -26.43 22.50
N PRO A 182 20.20 -27.04 21.58
CA PRO A 182 19.76 -26.39 20.35
C PRO A 182 18.82 -25.21 20.61
N ALA A 183 18.06 -25.21 21.71
CA ALA A 183 17.24 -24.06 22.09
C ALA A 183 18.10 -22.87 22.50
N LYS A 184 19.14 -23.11 23.31
CA LYS A 184 20.13 -22.09 23.68
C LYS A 184 20.97 -21.62 22.49
N ALA A 185 21.33 -22.52 21.57
CA ALA A 185 22.01 -22.17 20.32
C ALA A 185 21.12 -21.28 19.42
N ALA A 186 19.82 -21.57 19.35
CA ALA A 186 18.85 -20.75 18.63
C ALA A 186 18.67 -19.37 19.26
N GLU A 187 18.62 -19.26 20.59
CA GLU A 187 18.51 -17.96 21.29
C GLU A 187 19.78 -17.10 21.07
N ILE A 188 20.97 -17.71 21.05
CA ILE A 188 22.24 -17.04 20.69
C ILE A 188 22.22 -16.58 19.21
N ALA A 189 21.81 -17.45 18.28
CA ALA A 189 21.71 -17.11 16.86
C ALA A 189 20.73 -15.96 16.61
N LEU A 190 19.58 -15.95 17.29
CA LEU A 190 18.57 -14.89 17.20
C LEU A 190 19.11 -13.55 17.73
N ALA A 191 19.83 -13.56 18.86
CA ALA A 191 20.50 -12.37 19.39
C ALA A 191 21.57 -11.82 18.42
N GLN A 192 22.24 -12.70 17.68
CA GLN A 192 23.24 -12.37 16.65
C GLN A 192 22.66 -11.97 15.28
N ALA A 193 21.34 -11.71 15.18
CA ALA A 193 20.63 -11.42 13.92
C ALA A 193 20.63 -12.56 12.88
N ARG A 194 21.06 -13.77 13.24
CA ARG A 194 21.07 -14.95 12.36
C ARG A 194 19.69 -15.63 12.37
N THR A 195 18.67 -14.93 11.89
CA THR A 195 17.26 -15.34 11.99
C THR A 195 16.97 -16.70 11.36
N HIS A 196 17.49 -16.98 10.16
CA HIS A 196 17.37 -18.30 9.53
C HIS A 196 18.05 -19.40 10.35
N SER A 197 19.31 -19.19 10.77
CA SER A 197 20.03 -20.11 11.67
C SER A 197 19.23 -20.39 12.96
N ALA A 198 18.63 -19.36 13.56
CA ALA A 198 17.81 -19.49 14.78
C ALA A 198 16.53 -20.30 14.53
N HIS A 199 15.82 -20.06 13.42
CA HIS A 199 14.64 -20.82 13.03
C HIS A 199 14.96 -22.30 12.79
N TYR A 200 16.11 -22.60 12.18
CA TYR A 200 16.60 -23.97 12.00
C TYR A 200 16.92 -24.64 13.35
N LEU A 201 17.77 -24.00 14.17
CA LEU A 201 18.19 -24.54 15.48
C LEU A 201 17.00 -24.75 16.43
N ALA A 202 16.04 -23.82 16.47
CA ALA A 202 14.81 -23.97 17.25
C ALA A 202 13.94 -25.14 16.74
N SER A 203 13.99 -25.45 15.43
CA SER A 203 13.27 -26.59 14.85
C SER A 203 14.00 -27.93 15.03
N LEU A 204 15.24 -27.93 15.53
CA LEU A 204 15.94 -29.14 16.02
C LEU A 204 15.74 -29.38 17.52
N ALA A 205 15.31 -28.35 18.27
CA ALA A 205 15.09 -28.46 19.70
C ALA A 205 13.77 -29.18 20.04
N PRO A 206 13.65 -29.80 21.22
CA PRO A 206 12.38 -30.35 21.68
C PRO A 206 11.27 -29.29 21.71
N ALA A 207 10.10 -29.63 21.23
CA ALA A 207 8.93 -28.76 21.22
C ALA A 207 8.51 -28.37 22.66
N GLY A 208 8.04 -27.13 22.83
CA GLY A 208 7.65 -26.58 24.12
C GLY A 208 7.84 -25.06 24.20
N PRO A 209 7.23 -24.37 25.18
CA PRO A 209 6.94 -22.94 25.07
C PRO A 209 8.13 -22.01 24.80
N GLN A 210 9.31 -22.31 25.37
CA GLN A 210 10.54 -21.54 25.10
C GLN A 210 11.05 -21.76 23.66
N THR A 211 11.02 -23.00 23.17
CA THR A 211 11.38 -23.34 21.78
C THR A 211 10.41 -22.69 20.80
N ASP A 212 9.11 -22.81 21.06
CA ASP A 212 8.05 -22.25 20.22
C ASP A 212 8.10 -20.72 20.19
N PHE A 213 8.42 -20.08 21.33
CA PHE A 213 8.68 -18.64 21.39
C PHE A 213 9.90 -18.21 20.57
N ILE A 214 11.04 -18.91 20.67
CA ILE A 214 12.24 -18.60 19.87
C ILE A 214 11.94 -18.78 18.37
N LYS A 215 11.22 -19.85 18.00
CA LYS A 215 10.80 -20.14 16.64
C LYS A 215 9.88 -19.04 16.08
N ALA A 216 8.84 -18.66 16.82
CA ALA A 216 7.93 -17.58 16.43
C ALA A 216 8.64 -16.23 16.36
N SER A 217 9.60 -15.96 17.25
CA SER A 217 10.44 -14.74 17.20
C SER A 217 11.29 -14.70 15.92
N ALA A 218 11.90 -15.82 15.53
CA ALA A 218 12.68 -15.91 14.30
C ALA A 218 11.81 -15.76 13.05
N LEU A 219 10.60 -16.33 13.05
CA LEU A 219 9.61 -16.19 11.97
C LEU A 219 9.11 -14.73 11.84
N ALA A 220 8.80 -14.05 12.95
CA ALA A 220 8.37 -12.64 12.93
C ALA A 220 9.45 -11.66 12.45
N GLU A 221 10.74 -11.98 12.64
CA GLU A 221 11.86 -11.21 12.06
C GLU A 221 12.24 -11.63 10.62
N LEU A 222 11.50 -12.60 10.07
CA LEU A 222 11.57 -13.06 8.67
C LEU A 222 10.31 -12.70 7.87
N ASP A 223 9.48 -11.81 8.42
CA ASP A 223 8.16 -11.40 7.91
C ASP A 223 7.13 -12.56 7.74
N LEU A 224 7.39 -13.72 8.36
CA LEU A 224 6.51 -14.90 8.40
C LEU A 224 5.52 -14.78 9.59
N TYR A 225 4.67 -13.74 9.52
CA TYR A 225 3.81 -13.32 10.61
C TYR A 225 2.66 -14.30 10.93
N GLN A 226 2.14 -15.01 9.93
CA GLN A 226 1.04 -15.96 10.13
C GLN A 226 1.54 -17.21 10.88
N GLU A 227 2.68 -17.75 10.48
CA GLU A 227 3.32 -18.89 11.11
C GLU A 227 3.80 -18.56 12.53
N ALA A 228 4.28 -17.33 12.76
CA ALA A 228 4.60 -16.84 14.10
C ALA A 228 3.34 -16.71 14.98
N TYR A 229 2.24 -16.19 14.44
CA TYR A 229 0.95 -16.10 15.14
C TYR A 229 0.39 -17.48 15.50
N ASP A 230 0.45 -18.44 14.56
CA ASP A 230 -0.13 -19.77 14.74
C ASP A 230 0.57 -20.60 15.82
N LEU A 231 1.87 -20.39 16.05
CA LEU A 231 2.61 -20.94 17.19
C LEU A 231 2.20 -20.31 18.53
N LEU A 232 1.92 -18.99 18.55
CA LEU A 232 1.75 -18.22 19.78
C LEU A 232 0.30 -18.07 20.25
N LYS A 233 -0.69 -18.16 19.36
CA LYS A 233 -2.12 -17.89 19.65
C LYS A 233 -2.68 -18.71 20.83
N GLY A 234 -2.12 -19.88 21.11
CA GLY A 234 -2.46 -20.71 22.27
C GLY A 234 -1.82 -20.24 23.59
N ASP A 235 -0.60 -19.71 23.55
CA ASP A 235 0.13 -19.29 24.75
C ASP A 235 -0.51 -18.03 25.38
N LYS A 236 -0.45 -17.97 26.71
CA LYS A 236 -0.91 -16.86 27.55
C LYS A 236 0.22 -16.33 28.44
N SER A 237 1.46 -16.76 28.21
CA SER A 237 2.63 -16.15 28.84
C SER A 237 2.73 -14.67 28.47
N PRO A 238 3.08 -13.77 29.41
CA PRO A 238 3.30 -12.35 29.13
C PRO A 238 4.28 -12.10 27.98
N ARG A 239 5.29 -12.96 27.82
CA ARG A 239 6.30 -12.89 26.75
C ARG A 239 5.68 -13.15 25.38
N ALA A 240 4.83 -14.18 25.24
CA ALA A 240 4.09 -14.45 24.00
C ALA A 240 3.04 -13.39 23.70
N ILE A 241 2.35 -12.83 24.71
CA ILE A 241 1.37 -11.75 24.52
C ILE A 241 2.06 -10.48 23.98
N CYS A 242 3.25 -10.13 24.47
CA CYS A 242 4.07 -9.05 23.88
C CYS A 242 4.40 -9.30 22.40
N LEU A 243 4.81 -10.52 22.02
CA LEU A 243 5.16 -10.85 20.64
C LEU A 243 3.93 -10.93 19.72
N LEU A 244 2.78 -11.42 20.22
CA LEU A 244 1.50 -11.35 19.51
C LEU A 244 1.05 -9.90 19.28
N ALA A 245 1.27 -9.00 20.24
CA ALA A 245 1.00 -7.58 20.05
C ALA A 245 1.94 -6.95 19.01
N GLU A 246 3.24 -7.31 19.01
CA GLU A 246 4.20 -6.89 17.98
C GLU A 246 3.78 -7.40 16.58
N ILE A 247 3.33 -8.66 16.46
CA ILE A 247 2.81 -9.23 15.20
C ILE A 247 1.55 -8.48 14.75
N HIS A 248 0.57 -8.26 15.63
CA HIS A 248 -0.65 -7.53 15.30
C HIS A 248 -0.36 -6.09 14.87
N ARG A 249 0.57 -5.40 15.53
CA ARG A 249 1.05 -4.07 15.13
C ARG A 249 1.70 -4.08 13.74
N ARG A 250 2.68 -4.97 13.52
CA ARG A 250 3.37 -5.10 12.21
C ARG A 250 2.43 -5.49 11.05
N THR A 251 1.28 -6.10 11.35
CA THR A 251 0.21 -6.43 10.39
C THR A 251 -0.92 -5.38 10.34
N GLY A 252 -0.73 -4.21 10.95
CA GLY A 252 -1.66 -3.06 10.89
C GLY A 252 -2.85 -3.12 11.86
N ASN A 253 -2.98 -4.18 12.66
CA ASN A 253 -4.05 -4.35 13.64
C ASN A 253 -3.65 -3.75 15.01
N GLN A 254 -3.49 -2.43 15.03
CA GLN A 254 -3.12 -1.65 16.22
C GLN A 254 -4.10 -1.85 17.39
N ARG A 255 -5.39 -2.04 17.10
CA ARG A 255 -6.41 -2.29 18.11
C ARG A 255 -6.14 -3.58 18.89
N ASN A 256 -5.97 -4.71 18.20
CA ASN A 256 -5.70 -5.98 18.88
C ASN A 256 -4.35 -5.94 19.61
N ALA A 257 -3.36 -5.21 19.09
CA ALA A 257 -2.10 -4.98 19.81
C ALA A 257 -2.34 -4.22 21.14
N ARG A 258 -3.11 -3.14 21.15
CA ARG A 258 -3.50 -2.43 22.40
C ARG A 258 -4.27 -3.33 23.37
N GLU A 259 -5.25 -4.10 22.89
CA GLU A 259 -6.03 -5.02 23.73
C GLU A 259 -5.16 -6.11 24.36
N LEU A 260 -4.23 -6.70 23.60
CA LEU A 260 -3.26 -7.68 24.10
C LEU A 260 -2.30 -7.07 25.12
N LEU A 261 -1.69 -5.92 24.85
CA LEU A 261 -0.81 -5.23 25.81
C LEU A 261 -1.58 -4.85 27.08
N GLY A 262 -2.84 -4.45 26.96
CA GLY A 262 -3.74 -4.20 28.09
C GLY A 262 -3.93 -5.43 28.98
N SER A 263 -4.04 -6.63 28.40
CA SER A 263 -4.22 -7.89 29.14
C SER A 263 -3.02 -8.33 29.98
N ILE A 264 -1.81 -7.83 29.71
CA ILE A 264 -0.60 -8.17 30.47
C ILE A 264 -0.67 -7.54 31.87
N PRO A 265 -0.65 -8.34 32.97
CA PRO A 265 -0.67 -7.81 34.34
C PRO A 265 0.55 -6.93 34.64
N PRO A 266 0.41 -5.91 35.52
CA PRO A 266 1.55 -5.11 35.96
C PRO A 266 2.53 -5.95 36.79
N ASN A 267 3.83 -5.69 36.63
CA ASN A 267 4.93 -6.44 37.24
C ASN A 267 5.10 -7.88 36.72
N ALA A 268 4.51 -8.23 35.58
CA ALA A 268 4.64 -9.56 34.96
C ALA A 268 6.03 -9.83 34.33
N GLY A 269 7.05 -9.04 34.68
CA GLY A 269 8.41 -9.14 34.14
C GLY A 269 8.56 -8.70 32.69
N GLN A 270 7.50 -8.13 32.09
CA GLN A 270 7.44 -7.71 30.68
C GLN A 270 7.08 -6.23 30.52
N ASP A 271 6.92 -5.48 31.60
CA ASP A 271 6.49 -4.07 31.62
C ASP A 271 7.34 -3.19 30.68
N ARG A 272 8.63 -3.52 30.52
CA ARG A 272 9.55 -2.85 29.59
C ARG A 272 9.22 -3.10 28.11
N LYS A 273 9.05 -4.35 27.66
CA LYS A 273 8.67 -4.65 26.25
C LYS A 273 7.22 -4.25 25.98
N LYS A 274 6.34 -4.29 26.99
CA LYS A 274 4.99 -3.70 26.94
C LYS A 274 5.03 -2.18 26.69
N ASN A 275 5.87 -1.44 27.42
CA ASN A 275 6.06 -0.01 27.18
C ASN A 275 6.71 0.27 25.81
N LEU A 276 7.59 -0.62 25.33
CA LEU A 276 8.23 -0.51 24.01
C LEU A 276 7.23 -0.67 22.86
N GLU A 277 6.39 -1.71 22.90
CA GLU A 277 5.32 -1.87 21.91
C GLU A 277 4.24 -0.77 22.03
N THR A 278 3.97 -0.28 23.24
CA THR A 278 3.10 0.89 23.43
C THR A 278 3.70 2.14 22.75
N ALA A 279 4.99 2.40 22.93
CA ALA A 279 5.67 3.52 22.27
C ALA A 279 5.69 3.40 20.74
N TRP A 280 5.80 2.18 20.20
CA TRP A 280 5.62 1.93 18.77
C TRP A 280 4.17 2.20 18.30
N LEU A 281 3.15 1.86 19.09
CA LEU A 281 1.75 2.17 18.76
C LEU A 281 1.47 3.68 18.80
N GLU A 282 1.94 4.41 19.81
CA GLU A 282 1.79 5.87 19.82
C GLU A 282 2.54 6.52 18.62
N LEU A 283 3.68 5.95 18.19
CA LEU A 283 4.41 6.41 17.00
C LEU A 283 3.62 6.20 15.70
N GLU A 284 3.06 5.01 15.51
CA GLU A 284 2.28 4.67 14.30
C GLU A 284 0.92 5.37 14.26
N GLU A 285 0.39 5.82 15.39
CA GLU A 285 -0.77 6.72 15.50
C GLU A 285 -0.39 8.22 15.36
N GLY A 286 0.86 8.54 15.01
CA GLY A 286 1.32 9.91 14.76
C GLY A 286 1.58 10.77 16.01
N LYS A 287 1.54 10.20 17.21
CA LYS A 287 1.80 10.91 18.49
C LYS A 287 3.29 10.94 18.77
N PHE A 288 4.03 11.63 17.91
CA PHE A 288 5.49 11.62 17.90
C PHE A 288 6.11 12.05 19.24
N ILE A 289 5.50 13.00 19.96
CA ILE A 289 6.02 13.54 21.23
C ILE A 289 5.87 12.52 22.38
N GLU A 290 4.74 11.83 22.46
CA GLU A 290 4.48 10.73 23.39
C GLU A 290 5.47 9.58 23.14
N ALA A 291 5.58 9.13 21.90
CA ALA A 291 6.51 8.09 21.49
C ALA A 291 7.97 8.47 21.82
N GLN A 292 8.40 9.68 21.46
CA GLN A 292 9.75 10.18 21.73
C GLN A 292 10.08 10.17 23.23
N ARG A 293 9.14 10.60 24.09
CA ARG A 293 9.26 10.60 25.55
C ARG A 293 9.42 9.19 26.12
N MET A 294 8.60 8.25 25.65
CA MET A 294 8.68 6.84 26.07
C MET A 294 9.98 6.19 25.61
N PHE A 295 10.34 6.30 24.33
CA PHE A 295 11.57 5.74 23.78
C PHE A 295 12.82 6.30 24.45
N ARG A 296 12.89 7.62 24.71
CA ARG A 296 14.01 8.25 25.44
C ARG A 296 14.20 7.60 26.83
N THR A 297 13.11 7.40 27.57
CA THR A 297 13.11 6.76 28.90
C THR A 297 13.60 5.29 28.86
N MET A 298 13.44 4.60 27.74
CA MET A 298 13.89 3.21 27.55
C MET A 298 15.33 3.10 26.96
N ALA A 299 15.88 4.19 26.43
CA ALA A 299 17.20 4.26 25.82
C ALA A 299 18.36 4.39 26.84
N ASP A 300 18.07 4.71 28.10
CA ASP A 300 19.07 4.93 29.15
C ASP A 300 19.77 3.64 29.64
N GLY A 301 19.26 2.46 29.27
CA GLY A 301 19.88 1.16 29.62
C GLY A 301 19.02 -0.04 29.22
N GLY A 302 19.50 -1.25 29.51
CA GLY A 302 18.76 -2.52 29.32
C GLY A 302 18.86 -3.14 27.92
N ASN A 303 18.32 -4.37 27.77
CA ASN A 303 18.47 -5.18 26.55
C ASN A 303 17.86 -4.51 25.31
N ASP A 304 16.68 -3.92 25.46
CA ASP A 304 15.94 -3.30 24.34
C ASP A 304 16.46 -1.88 24.00
N ARG A 305 17.63 -1.48 24.53
CA ARG A 305 18.19 -0.13 24.36
C ARG A 305 18.35 0.26 22.89
N GLN A 306 18.76 -0.66 22.02
CA GLN A 306 18.88 -0.38 20.58
C GLN A 306 17.51 -0.19 19.91
N GLU A 307 16.51 -1.00 20.27
CA GLU A 307 15.14 -0.84 19.76
C GLU A 307 14.54 0.49 20.23
N ALA A 308 14.80 0.89 21.48
CA ALA A 308 14.39 2.18 22.02
C ALA A 308 15.11 3.37 21.35
N LEU A 309 16.42 3.28 21.08
CA LEU A 309 17.16 4.31 20.33
C LEU A 309 16.67 4.43 18.88
N PHE A 310 16.34 3.31 18.24
CA PHE A 310 15.73 3.30 16.90
C PHE A 310 14.33 3.93 16.90
N GLY A 311 13.48 3.59 17.87
CA GLY A 311 12.17 4.23 18.06
C GLY A 311 12.29 5.74 18.34
N LEU A 312 13.27 6.15 19.15
CA LEU A 312 13.59 7.55 19.41
C LEU A 312 13.99 8.30 18.12
N ALA A 313 14.84 7.69 17.29
CA ALA A 313 15.25 8.25 16.00
C ALA A 313 14.06 8.41 15.03
N MET A 314 13.18 7.41 14.97
CA MET A 314 11.96 7.46 14.17
C MET A 314 10.97 8.54 14.67
N ALA A 315 10.81 8.67 15.99
CA ALA A 315 9.96 9.71 16.59
C ALA A 315 10.48 11.13 16.32
N ALA A 316 11.79 11.34 16.48
CA ALA A 316 12.45 12.61 16.16
C ALA A 316 12.41 12.95 14.66
N ALA A 317 12.51 11.95 13.77
CA ALA A 317 12.32 12.15 12.33
C ALA A 317 10.85 12.48 11.97
N GLY A 318 9.89 12.01 12.76
CA GLY A 318 8.48 12.35 12.64
C GLY A 318 8.21 13.83 12.92
N THR A 319 8.63 14.35 14.08
CA THR A 319 8.35 15.75 14.49
C THR A 319 8.90 16.80 13.52
N VAL A 320 10.03 16.53 12.84
CA VAL A 320 10.57 17.40 11.78
C VAL A 320 9.55 17.60 10.66
N SER A 321 8.85 16.53 10.26
CA SER A 321 7.89 16.53 9.15
C SER A 321 6.64 17.38 9.44
N GLU A 322 6.46 17.82 10.69
CA GLU A 322 5.32 18.63 11.13
C GLU A 322 5.69 20.07 11.49
N THR A 323 6.98 20.35 11.74
CA THR A 323 7.46 21.60 12.36
C THR A 323 8.58 22.29 11.59
N GLU A 324 9.09 21.68 10.51
CA GLU A 324 10.28 22.10 9.75
C GLU A 324 11.55 22.30 10.62
N ASN A 325 11.53 21.80 11.86
CA ASN A 325 12.51 22.16 12.88
C ASN A 325 13.87 21.47 12.64
N PRO A 326 14.97 22.22 12.38
CA PRO A 326 16.28 21.63 12.11
C PRO A 326 16.90 20.93 13.32
N THR A 327 16.46 21.21 14.56
CA THR A 327 17.00 20.49 15.73
C THR A 327 16.53 19.04 15.79
N GLY A 328 15.31 18.75 15.33
CA GLY A 328 14.78 17.38 15.23
C GLY A 328 15.54 16.52 14.23
N LEU A 329 16.04 17.11 13.13
CA LEU A 329 16.92 16.41 12.17
C LEU A 329 18.23 15.98 12.82
N ASN A 330 18.81 16.84 13.66
CA ASN A 330 20.04 16.50 14.36
C ASN A 330 19.81 15.47 15.47
N GLU A 331 18.70 15.56 16.22
CA GLU A 331 18.34 14.54 17.22
C GLU A 331 18.10 13.17 16.57
N ALA A 332 17.36 13.12 15.45
CA ALA A 332 17.11 11.89 14.71
C ALA A 332 18.41 11.26 14.18
N ALA A 333 19.33 12.06 13.62
CA ALA A 333 20.63 11.58 13.18
C ALA A 333 21.46 10.98 14.32
N VAL A 334 21.58 11.70 15.45
CA VAL A 334 22.32 11.23 16.64
C VAL A 334 21.69 9.97 17.23
N ALA A 335 20.36 9.86 17.25
CA ALA A 335 19.67 8.67 17.74
C ALA A 335 19.86 7.46 16.80
N PHE A 336 19.88 7.65 15.47
CA PHE A 336 20.26 6.60 14.51
C PHE A 336 21.71 6.15 14.69
N GLU A 337 22.66 7.09 14.83
CA GLU A 337 24.07 6.78 15.08
C GLU A 337 24.25 6.00 16.38
N ALA A 338 23.58 6.41 17.47
CA ALA A 338 23.58 5.70 18.75
C ALA A 338 22.94 4.30 18.67
N ALA A 339 21.87 4.14 17.89
CA ALA A 339 21.23 2.83 17.65
C ALA A 339 22.14 1.87 16.85
N LEU A 340 23.08 2.40 16.05
CA LEU A 340 24.01 1.64 15.21
C LEU A 340 25.38 1.37 15.85
N GLU A 341 25.69 1.96 17.03
CA GLU A 341 26.97 1.72 17.72
C GLU A 341 27.24 0.24 18.07
N ASN A 342 26.18 -0.54 18.24
CA ASN A 342 26.22 -1.93 18.68
C ASN A 342 25.33 -2.78 17.75
N PRO A 343 25.78 -3.95 17.27
CA PRO A 343 24.91 -4.85 16.49
C PRO A 343 23.77 -5.47 17.32
N SER A 344 22.67 -5.85 16.65
CA SER A 344 21.61 -6.73 17.17
C SER A 344 20.75 -7.30 16.04
N LYS A 345 19.75 -8.12 16.40
CA LYS A 345 18.67 -8.59 15.49
C LYS A 345 18.03 -7.48 14.64
N MET A 346 18.04 -6.23 15.10
CA MET A 346 17.43 -5.11 14.38
C MET A 346 18.36 -4.36 13.43
N SER A 347 19.69 -4.60 13.43
CA SER A 347 20.64 -3.77 12.68
C SER A 347 20.30 -3.61 11.20
N ALA A 348 19.84 -4.68 10.52
CA ALA A 348 19.36 -4.63 9.14
C ALA A 348 18.27 -3.55 8.93
N ARG A 349 17.29 -3.51 9.85
CA ARG A 349 16.17 -2.57 9.86
C ARG A 349 16.63 -1.16 10.23
N ILE A 350 17.44 -1.01 11.28
CA ILE A 350 17.95 0.31 11.71
C ILE A 350 18.75 0.96 10.57
N PHE A 351 19.64 0.21 9.91
CA PHE A 351 20.36 0.69 8.72
C PHE A 351 19.41 1.06 7.56
N PHE A 352 18.38 0.27 7.26
CA PHE A 352 17.40 0.62 6.21
C PHE A 352 16.67 1.95 6.49
N TYR A 353 16.17 2.14 7.71
CA TYR A 353 15.46 3.36 8.08
C TYR A 353 16.39 4.58 8.22
N ALA A 354 17.62 4.40 8.73
CA ALA A 354 18.65 5.43 8.70
C ALA A 354 18.99 5.85 7.25
N GLY A 355 19.07 4.88 6.32
CA GLY A 355 19.23 5.16 4.90
C GLY A 355 18.09 6.00 4.33
N ASN A 356 16.83 5.62 4.62
CA ASN A 356 15.65 6.38 4.21
C ASN A 356 15.64 7.81 4.79
N PHE A 357 16.06 7.98 6.03
CA PHE A 357 16.19 9.28 6.70
C PHE A 357 17.28 10.13 6.04
N PHE A 358 18.51 9.62 5.90
CA PHE A 358 19.61 10.37 5.27
C PHE A 358 19.34 10.72 3.81
N LEU A 359 18.65 9.85 3.05
CA LEU A 359 18.26 10.10 1.66
C LEU A 359 17.24 11.26 1.53
N ARG A 360 16.34 11.42 2.51
CA ARG A 360 15.44 12.58 2.61
C ARG A 360 16.18 13.85 3.01
N CYS A 361 17.19 13.74 3.88
CA CYS A 361 18.05 14.85 4.30
C CYS A 361 19.09 15.30 3.25
N GLY A 362 19.05 14.76 2.02
CA GLY A 362 20.05 15.01 0.98
C GLY A 362 21.44 14.42 1.26
N ARG A 363 21.64 13.67 2.34
CA ARG A 363 22.91 13.02 2.72
C ARG A 363 23.07 11.68 2.01
N THR A 364 23.05 11.71 0.68
CA THR A 364 23.12 10.54 -0.23
C THR A 364 24.24 9.57 0.11
N ALA A 365 25.47 10.03 0.33
CA ALA A 365 26.60 9.17 0.69
C ALA A 365 26.42 8.42 2.02
N HIS A 366 25.73 9.02 3.01
CA HIS A 366 25.38 8.32 4.25
C HIS A 366 24.26 7.30 4.03
N ALA A 367 23.28 7.63 3.18
CA ALA A 367 22.21 6.72 2.79
C ALA A 367 22.75 5.49 2.05
N GLU A 368 23.69 5.67 1.13
CA GLU A 368 24.37 4.58 0.42
C GLU A 368 25.07 3.63 1.38
N ALA A 369 25.89 4.17 2.31
CA ALA A 369 26.55 3.36 3.33
C ALA A 369 25.54 2.57 4.17
N CYS A 370 24.46 3.23 4.62
CA CYS A 370 23.39 2.57 5.37
C CYS A 370 22.71 1.44 4.57
N TYR A 371 22.33 1.67 3.31
CA TYR A 371 21.70 0.62 2.50
C TYR A 371 22.66 -0.53 2.16
N ARG A 372 23.97 -0.27 1.99
CA ARG A 372 24.99 -1.32 1.80
C ARG A 372 25.11 -2.22 3.03
N GLU A 373 25.20 -1.65 4.24
CA GLU A 373 25.22 -2.46 5.46
C GLU A 373 23.90 -3.21 5.67
N SER A 374 22.75 -2.54 5.47
CA SER A 374 21.43 -3.18 5.51
C SER A 374 21.34 -4.40 4.58
N ALA A 375 21.83 -4.27 3.33
CA ALA A 375 21.83 -5.35 2.34
C ALA A 375 22.77 -6.52 2.69
N ARG A 376 23.82 -6.31 3.49
CA ARG A 376 24.67 -7.39 4.00
C ARG A 376 23.97 -8.23 5.06
N PHE A 377 23.17 -7.59 5.95
CA PHE A 377 22.39 -8.32 6.95
C PHE A 377 21.14 -8.98 6.35
N SER A 378 20.40 -8.26 5.50
CA SER A 378 19.19 -8.74 4.84
C SER A 378 19.12 -8.20 3.40
N PRO A 379 19.46 -9.01 2.38
CA PRO A 379 19.54 -8.57 0.99
C PRO A 379 18.17 -8.43 0.31
N SER A 380 17.18 -7.82 0.98
CA SER A 380 15.81 -7.69 0.50
C SER A 380 15.69 -6.75 -0.72
N ILE A 381 14.68 -6.99 -1.55
CA ILE A 381 14.40 -6.21 -2.76
C ILE A 381 14.28 -4.71 -2.46
N GLN A 382 13.59 -4.34 -1.37
CA GLN A 382 13.38 -2.93 -1.01
C GLN A 382 14.67 -2.20 -0.62
N VAL A 383 15.58 -2.88 0.10
CA VAL A 383 16.89 -2.31 0.44
C VAL A 383 17.73 -2.13 -0.83
N ARG A 384 17.75 -3.15 -1.69
CA ARG A 384 18.46 -3.11 -3.00
C ARG A 384 17.92 -2.01 -3.92
N ALA A 385 16.60 -1.84 -3.97
CA ALA A 385 15.96 -0.80 -4.77
C ALA A 385 16.30 0.61 -4.26
N ASN A 386 16.29 0.83 -2.94
CA ASN A 386 16.67 2.12 -2.37
C ASN A 386 18.17 2.41 -2.51
N LEU A 387 19.03 1.38 -2.47
CA LEU A 387 20.45 1.49 -2.84
C LEU A 387 20.60 1.91 -4.31
N ALA A 388 19.94 1.25 -5.26
CA ALA A 388 19.98 1.61 -6.67
C ALA A 388 19.49 3.06 -6.93
N LEU A 389 18.40 3.49 -6.29
CA LEU A 389 17.91 4.88 -6.34
C LEU A 389 18.92 5.88 -5.77
N THR A 390 19.69 5.50 -4.74
CA THR A 390 20.73 6.36 -4.15
C THR A 390 21.94 6.46 -5.08
N LEU A 391 22.38 5.34 -5.66
CA LEU A 391 23.46 5.30 -6.64
C LEU A 391 23.12 6.11 -7.91
N LEU A 392 21.86 6.12 -8.35
CA LEU A 392 21.40 6.99 -9.44
C LEU A 392 21.56 8.49 -9.12
N LYS A 393 21.25 8.92 -7.88
CA LYS A 393 21.46 10.30 -7.43
C LYS A 393 22.94 10.66 -7.33
N GLU A 394 23.79 9.72 -6.93
CA GLU A 394 25.26 9.84 -6.93
C GLU A 394 25.89 9.67 -8.34
N HIS A 395 25.07 9.57 -9.39
CA HIS A 395 25.49 9.31 -10.78
C HIS A 395 26.35 8.04 -10.99
N LYS A 396 26.31 7.08 -10.07
CA LYS A 396 26.96 5.75 -10.14
C LYS A 396 26.13 4.79 -10.99
N LEU A 397 25.94 5.14 -12.26
CA LEU A 397 24.94 4.53 -13.16
C LEU A 397 25.19 3.03 -13.42
N GLU A 398 26.44 2.62 -13.58
CA GLU A 398 26.83 1.24 -13.87
C GLU A 398 26.50 0.30 -12.70
N GLU A 399 26.76 0.73 -11.46
CA GLU A 399 26.43 -0.04 -10.26
C GLU A 399 24.93 -0.05 -9.99
N ALA A 400 24.24 1.08 -10.19
CA ALA A 400 22.78 1.13 -10.13
C ALA A 400 22.13 0.16 -11.14
N ALA A 401 22.67 0.07 -12.36
CA ALA A 401 22.21 -0.87 -13.38
C ALA A 401 22.46 -2.33 -12.99
N ALA A 402 23.63 -2.64 -12.41
CA ALA A 402 23.94 -3.98 -11.89
C ALA A 402 22.95 -4.42 -10.80
N ILE A 403 22.68 -3.57 -9.80
CA ILE A 403 21.74 -3.90 -8.72
C ILE A 403 20.29 -3.99 -9.26
N THR A 404 19.91 -3.13 -10.21
CA THR A 404 18.58 -3.19 -10.83
C THR A 404 18.40 -4.47 -11.67
N ALA A 405 19.46 -4.92 -12.35
CA ALA A 405 19.47 -6.19 -13.07
C ALA A 405 19.40 -7.40 -12.13
N GLU A 406 20.01 -7.35 -10.94
CA GLU A 406 19.81 -8.40 -9.92
C GLU A 406 18.37 -8.43 -9.38
N ILE A 407 17.73 -7.27 -9.18
CA ILE A 407 16.33 -7.19 -8.75
C ILE A 407 15.40 -7.82 -9.81
N ALA A 408 15.70 -7.62 -11.10
CA ALA A 408 14.89 -8.17 -12.20
C ALA A 408 14.78 -9.71 -12.20
N PHE A 409 15.71 -10.42 -11.55
CA PHE A 409 15.63 -11.88 -11.42
C PHE A 409 14.40 -12.34 -10.63
N THR A 410 13.96 -11.60 -9.62
CA THR A 410 12.83 -12.00 -8.72
C THR A 410 11.70 -10.97 -8.64
N GLU A 411 11.92 -9.72 -9.03
CA GLU A 411 10.91 -8.65 -9.04
C GLU A 411 11.10 -7.71 -10.26
N PRO A 412 10.61 -8.12 -11.45
CA PRO A 412 10.76 -7.34 -12.68
C PRO A 412 9.95 -6.04 -12.71
N ALA A 413 8.87 -5.91 -11.93
CA ALA A 413 8.11 -4.67 -11.84
C ALA A 413 8.87 -3.60 -11.04
N SER A 414 9.56 -3.98 -9.95
CA SER A 414 10.52 -3.11 -9.25
C SER A 414 11.66 -2.70 -10.18
N ALA A 415 12.24 -3.63 -10.92
CA ALA A 415 13.27 -3.30 -11.90
C ALA A 415 12.76 -2.32 -12.97
N GLY A 416 11.56 -2.54 -13.52
CA GLY A 416 10.90 -1.62 -14.46
C GLY A 416 10.66 -0.22 -13.88
N ARG A 417 10.24 -0.11 -12.60
CA ARG A 417 10.12 1.19 -11.91
C ARG A 417 11.45 1.92 -11.79
N LEU A 418 12.54 1.20 -11.50
CA LEU A 418 13.89 1.74 -11.40
C LEU A 418 14.46 2.17 -12.76
N ILE A 419 14.25 1.37 -13.81
CA ILE A 419 14.70 1.64 -15.20
C ILE A 419 14.21 2.99 -15.71
N ASN A 420 12.96 3.36 -15.40
CA ASN A 420 12.38 4.65 -15.78
C ASN A 420 13.09 5.87 -15.15
N GLN A 421 13.99 5.67 -14.18
CA GLN A 421 14.81 6.72 -13.55
C GLN A 421 16.21 6.88 -14.21
N PHE A 422 16.61 6.01 -15.15
CA PHE A 422 17.91 6.09 -15.80
C PHE A 422 17.92 7.09 -16.97
N PRO A 423 19.09 7.67 -17.33
CA PRO A 423 19.24 8.45 -18.56
C PRO A 423 18.91 7.61 -19.81
N LYS A 424 17.88 8.03 -20.56
CA LYS A 424 17.32 7.28 -21.70
C LYS A 424 18.31 7.05 -22.84
N ASP A 425 19.33 7.90 -22.96
CA ASP A 425 20.44 7.80 -23.90
C ASP A 425 21.45 6.70 -23.54
N LYS A 426 21.56 6.34 -22.25
CA LYS A 426 22.58 5.38 -21.75
C LYS A 426 22.00 4.03 -21.34
N VAL A 427 20.72 3.99 -20.96
CA VAL A 427 20.12 2.86 -20.24
C VAL A 427 20.28 1.52 -20.96
N ILE A 428 20.13 1.46 -22.28
CA ILE A 428 20.31 0.21 -23.07
C ILE A 428 21.76 -0.30 -22.96
N GLY A 429 22.76 0.59 -23.01
CA GLY A 429 24.17 0.23 -22.87
C GLY A 429 24.52 -0.20 -21.45
N LEU A 430 24.00 0.51 -20.46
CA LEU A 430 24.20 0.20 -19.04
C LEU A 430 23.65 -1.19 -18.69
N PHE A 431 22.40 -1.49 -19.06
CA PHE A 431 21.79 -2.79 -18.75
C PHE A 431 22.42 -3.93 -19.55
N LYS A 432 22.79 -3.72 -20.81
CA LYS A 432 23.56 -4.70 -21.59
C LYS A 432 24.88 -5.06 -20.90
N ASN A 433 25.60 -4.07 -20.37
CA ASN A 433 26.85 -4.30 -19.64
C ASN A 433 26.59 -4.99 -18.29
N ALA A 434 25.56 -4.57 -17.54
CA ALA A 434 25.16 -5.20 -16.28
C ALA A 434 24.82 -6.69 -16.46
N PHE A 435 23.99 -7.05 -17.45
CA PHE A 435 23.67 -8.44 -17.75
C PHE A 435 24.90 -9.23 -18.22
N LEU A 436 25.76 -8.66 -19.06
CA LEU A 436 27.01 -9.31 -19.47
C LEU A 436 27.97 -9.54 -18.29
N SER A 437 27.97 -8.68 -17.27
CA SER A 437 28.72 -8.91 -16.03
C SER A 437 28.08 -10.01 -15.17
N LEU A 438 26.77 -9.98 -14.96
CA LEU A 438 26.04 -11.00 -14.18
C LEU A 438 26.10 -12.40 -14.81
N LEU A 439 26.13 -12.50 -16.14
CA LEU A 439 26.31 -13.77 -16.87
C LEU A 439 27.77 -14.25 -16.91
N LYS A 440 28.74 -13.38 -16.61
CA LYS A 440 30.18 -13.71 -16.53
C LYS A 440 30.67 -13.91 -15.09
N ALA A 441 29.87 -13.51 -14.10
CA ALA A 441 30.14 -13.73 -12.69
C ALA A 441 30.08 -15.23 -12.36
N LYS A 442 31.16 -15.94 -12.68
CA LYS A 442 31.41 -17.28 -12.17
C LYS A 442 31.39 -17.18 -10.63
N PRO A 443 30.74 -18.12 -9.90
CA PRO A 443 30.86 -18.15 -8.45
C PRO A 443 32.35 -18.23 -8.08
N GLU A 444 32.83 -17.19 -7.38
CA GLU A 444 34.17 -17.25 -6.79
C GLU A 444 34.14 -18.33 -5.70
N PRO A 445 35.13 -19.23 -5.65
CA PRO A 445 35.22 -20.19 -4.56
C PRO A 445 35.36 -19.41 -3.26
N VAL A 446 34.52 -19.71 -2.27
CA VAL A 446 34.52 -18.99 -0.99
C VAL A 446 35.83 -19.26 -0.24
N VAL A 447 36.84 -18.42 -0.50
CA VAL A 447 38.09 -18.39 0.24
C VAL A 447 37.76 -17.90 1.65
N ALA A 448 37.77 -18.82 2.62
CA ALA A 448 37.46 -18.50 4.00
C ALA A 448 38.47 -17.46 4.52
N ASP A 449 38.00 -16.23 4.75
CA ASP A 449 38.82 -15.04 5.00
C ASP A 449 39.48 -15.08 6.39
N ASN A 450 40.57 -15.85 6.47
CA ASN A 450 41.34 -16.12 7.69
C ASN A 450 42.70 -15.37 7.68
N ALA A 451 42.84 -14.34 6.84
CA ALA A 451 44.04 -13.52 6.74
C ALA A 451 44.19 -12.60 7.98
N ARG A 452 44.68 -13.18 9.09
CA ARG A 452 45.08 -12.39 10.27
C ARG A 452 46.20 -11.41 9.91
N PRO A 453 46.16 -10.16 10.43
CA PRO A 453 47.37 -9.38 10.62
C PRO A 453 48.30 -10.06 11.62
N ASP A 454 49.61 -9.95 11.43
CA ASP A 454 50.64 -10.47 12.36
C ASP A 454 50.78 -9.58 13.62
N ASP A 455 49.72 -9.53 14.44
CA ASP A 455 49.75 -8.86 15.75
C ASP A 455 50.51 -9.71 16.79
N ASN A 456 51.81 -9.45 16.89
CA ASN A 456 52.69 -9.99 17.92
C ASN A 456 52.67 -9.12 19.19
N ALA A 457 53.03 -9.69 20.35
CA ALA A 457 53.17 -9.04 21.66
C ALA A 457 51.89 -8.55 22.40
N GLY A 458 51.13 -9.51 22.93
CA GLY A 458 50.85 -9.56 24.39
C GLY A 458 49.99 -8.48 25.05
N GLY A 459 48.68 -8.75 25.21
CA GLY A 459 47.83 -8.03 26.17
C GLY A 459 46.39 -8.51 26.19
N HIS A 460 45.99 -9.30 27.21
CA HIS A 460 44.59 -9.75 27.34
C HIS A 460 43.64 -8.61 27.75
N ARG A 461 43.05 -7.95 26.75
CA ARG A 461 41.76 -7.25 26.86
C ARG A 461 40.86 -7.73 25.73
N HIS A 462 39.59 -7.99 26.03
CA HIS A 462 38.61 -8.30 24.98
C HIS A 462 38.41 -7.07 24.09
N ALA A 463 38.99 -7.08 22.89
CA ALA A 463 38.74 -6.07 21.88
C ALA A 463 37.28 -6.20 21.42
N SER A 464 36.46 -5.19 21.74
CA SER A 464 35.12 -5.10 21.17
C SER A 464 35.23 -4.91 19.66
N VAL A 465 34.61 -5.80 18.89
CA VAL A 465 34.59 -5.75 17.42
C VAL A 465 33.76 -4.53 17.00
N ARG A 466 34.45 -3.41 16.79
CA ARG A 466 33.82 -2.13 16.46
C ARG A 466 33.28 -2.21 15.04
N GLY A 467 31.95 -2.09 14.89
CA GLY A 467 31.29 -2.11 13.59
C GLY A 467 31.78 -1.02 12.65
N PRO A 468 31.50 -1.15 11.33
CA PRO A 468 31.87 -0.15 10.34
C PRO A 468 31.28 1.20 10.74
N ARG A 469 32.16 2.19 10.91
CA ARG A 469 31.73 3.56 11.21
C ARG A 469 31.16 4.18 9.95
N LEU A 470 29.99 4.82 10.09
CA LEU A 470 29.45 5.71 9.06
C LEU A 470 30.51 6.77 8.68
N PRO A 471 30.46 7.32 7.46
CA PRO A 471 31.29 8.46 7.07
C PRO A 471 31.18 9.53 8.15
N LYS A 472 32.31 10.04 8.63
CA LYS A 472 32.27 11.15 9.59
C LYS A 472 31.57 12.34 8.95
N THR A 473 30.65 12.94 9.67
CA THR A 473 30.11 14.25 9.33
C THR A 473 31.22 15.29 9.50
N ASP A 474 31.85 15.67 8.39
CA ASP A 474 32.65 16.90 8.35
C ASP A 474 31.70 18.05 8.73
N SER A 475 31.97 18.68 9.86
CA SER A 475 31.09 19.71 10.42
C SER A 475 31.15 20.95 9.53
N VAL A 476 30.17 21.08 8.64
CA VAL A 476 30.01 22.23 7.75
C VAL A 476 29.81 23.48 8.62
N THR A 477 30.92 24.17 8.87
CA THR A 477 30.91 25.46 9.54
C THR A 477 30.24 26.42 8.57
N PRO A 478 29.15 27.12 8.94
CA PRO A 478 28.49 28.02 8.03
C PRO A 478 29.48 29.12 7.59
N PRO A 479 29.49 29.50 6.30
CA PRO A 479 30.37 30.57 5.84
C PRO A 479 30.06 31.87 6.60
N PRO A 480 31.08 32.69 6.92
CA PRO A 480 30.86 33.93 7.63
C PRO A 480 29.93 34.85 6.84
N ILE A 481 28.85 35.29 7.47
CA ILE A 481 27.87 36.20 6.87
C ILE A 481 28.60 37.53 6.59
N SER A 482 28.80 37.84 5.32
CA SER A 482 29.38 39.12 4.90
C SER A 482 28.35 40.22 5.09
N GLU A 483 28.66 41.23 5.89
CA GLU A 483 27.75 42.35 6.14
C GLU A 483 27.47 43.16 4.86
N PRO A 484 26.23 43.62 4.62
CA PRO A 484 25.90 44.42 3.45
C PRO A 484 26.46 45.84 3.58
N ALA A 485 27.20 46.30 2.56
CA ALA A 485 27.90 47.58 2.59
C ALA A 485 26.96 48.80 2.66
N THR A 486 27.14 49.63 3.69
CA THR A 486 26.42 50.89 3.89
C THR A 486 26.87 51.96 2.87
N PRO A 487 25.96 52.70 2.22
CA PRO A 487 26.33 53.80 1.32
C PRO A 487 26.92 54.99 2.08
N ALA A 488 27.88 55.68 1.46
CA ALA A 488 28.69 56.71 2.12
C ALA A 488 28.03 58.10 2.19
N THR A 489 28.29 58.81 3.29
CA THR A 489 28.14 60.26 3.46
C THR A 489 29.32 60.81 4.30
N PRO A 490 29.67 62.11 4.19
CA PRO A 490 31.03 62.57 4.47
C PRO A 490 31.36 62.82 5.95
N SER A 491 32.67 62.77 6.24
CA SER A 491 33.31 63.09 7.53
C SER A 491 33.13 64.56 7.94
N PRO A 492 33.40 64.90 9.23
CA PRO A 492 34.76 65.37 9.53
C PRO A 492 35.37 64.99 10.91
N SER A 493 36.70 65.09 10.95
CA SER A 493 37.57 65.45 12.11
C SER A 493 37.90 64.46 13.25
N SER A 494 39.19 64.55 13.66
CA SER A 494 39.81 64.20 14.96
C SER A 494 39.86 62.73 15.46
N ASN A 495 40.94 62.06 15.05
CA ASN A 495 41.83 61.25 15.91
C ASN A 495 42.33 62.05 17.15
N PRO A 496 43.03 61.45 18.15
CA PRO A 496 43.55 60.06 18.28
C PRO A 496 43.03 59.38 19.61
N LEU A 497 43.70 58.60 20.48
CA LEU A 497 45.09 58.11 20.72
C LEU A 497 45.11 56.95 21.76
N PHE A 498 46.21 56.16 21.83
CA PHE A 498 46.52 55.07 22.80
C PHE A 498 45.61 53.80 22.71
N GLU A 499 46.14 52.60 22.42
CA GLU A 499 46.87 51.62 23.29
C GLU A 499 45.97 50.96 24.37
N ALA A 500 46.21 49.77 24.93
CA ALA A 500 46.99 48.54 24.68
C ALA A 500 46.96 47.77 26.03
N GLY A 501 47.35 46.48 26.08
CA GLY A 501 47.20 45.64 27.28
C GLY A 501 45.92 44.79 27.22
N ASP A 502 45.91 43.45 27.18
CA ASP A 502 46.88 42.40 27.56
C ASP A 502 46.92 42.08 29.08
N GLY A 503 46.93 40.78 29.42
CA GLY A 503 46.72 40.23 30.78
C GLY A 503 45.24 39.93 31.10
N ALA A 504 44.70 38.69 31.19
CA ALA A 504 45.18 37.33 31.50
C ALA A 504 45.11 36.90 32.99
N LYS A 505 44.65 35.66 33.20
CA LYS A 505 44.75 34.74 34.38
C LYS A 505 43.64 34.67 35.44
N ASP A 506 43.18 33.42 35.59
CA ASP A 506 43.04 32.59 36.81
C ASP A 506 42.22 33.08 38.02
N GLY A 507 41.20 32.30 38.42
CA GLY A 507 40.42 32.52 39.65
C GLY A 507 39.51 31.35 40.05
N GLN A 508 39.91 30.62 41.10
CA GLN A 508 39.25 29.51 41.83
C GLN A 508 37.71 29.57 41.94
N VAL A 509 36.97 28.47 41.73
CA VAL A 509 36.74 27.34 42.67
C VAL A 509 36.10 27.76 44.01
N ARG A 510 34.81 27.44 44.19
CA ARG A 510 34.17 26.99 45.45
C ARG A 510 32.82 26.31 45.14
N GLU A 511 32.66 25.04 45.48
CA GLU A 511 32.03 24.49 46.71
C GLU A 511 30.49 24.65 46.79
N ARG A 512 29.78 23.50 46.80
CA ARG A 512 28.38 23.38 47.25
C ARG A 512 28.32 23.43 48.78
N PRO A 513 27.15 23.78 49.34
CA PRO A 513 26.48 22.81 50.21
C PRO A 513 25.07 22.45 49.70
N ALA A 514 24.38 21.57 50.42
CA ALA A 514 23.06 21.02 50.07
C ALA A 514 22.04 21.21 51.21
N THR A 515 20.86 20.61 51.04
CA THR A 515 19.69 20.55 51.96
C THR A 515 18.72 21.74 51.88
N GLY A 516 17.43 21.46 52.10
CA GLY A 516 16.34 22.45 52.05
C GLY A 516 15.04 21.88 51.47
N SER A 517 14.25 21.20 52.30
CA SER A 517 12.85 20.85 51.97
C SER A 517 11.98 22.11 51.91
N GLY A 518 11.05 22.20 50.95
CA GLY A 518 10.08 23.29 50.91
C GLY A 518 9.06 23.16 49.78
N VAL A 519 7.79 22.97 50.14
CA VAL A 519 6.63 23.16 49.24
C VAL A 519 6.04 24.54 49.53
N PRO A 520 5.81 25.36 48.49
CA PRO A 520 4.57 26.13 48.34
C PRO A 520 3.85 25.64 47.07
N GLU A 521 2.55 25.33 47.08
CA GLU A 521 1.40 26.20 47.42
C GLU A 521 1.07 27.17 46.27
N GLU A 522 -0.18 27.16 45.83
CA GLU A 522 -0.63 27.79 44.59
C GLU A 522 -0.76 29.31 44.72
N THR A 523 -0.49 30.05 43.63
CA THR A 523 -0.89 31.47 43.54
C THR A 523 -1.38 31.77 42.13
N THR A 524 -2.71 31.77 41.97
CA THR A 524 -3.37 32.15 40.71
C THR A 524 -3.20 33.64 40.43
N VAL A 525 -2.59 34.00 39.31
CA VAL A 525 -2.52 35.38 38.82
C VAL A 525 -3.13 35.45 37.42
N SER A 526 -4.31 36.09 37.33
CA SER A 526 -4.94 36.40 36.04
C SER A 526 -4.24 37.58 35.37
N LEU A 527 -4.00 37.48 34.07
CA LEU A 527 -3.59 38.60 33.21
C LEU A 527 -4.40 38.60 31.91
N GLU A 528 -4.94 39.76 31.54
CA GLU A 528 -5.65 39.95 30.27
C GLU A 528 -4.67 40.02 29.08
N PRO A 529 -5.02 39.45 27.91
CA PRO A 529 -4.23 39.62 26.69
C PRO A 529 -4.53 40.97 26.03
N ALA A 530 -3.55 41.88 25.99
CA ALA A 530 -3.65 43.14 25.28
C ALA A 530 -3.63 42.96 23.75
N ALA A 531 -4.49 43.69 23.03
CA ALA A 531 -4.62 43.56 21.57
C ALA A 531 -3.46 44.21 20.78
N PRO A 532 -2.92 43.55 19.73
CA PRO A 532 -1.87 44.13 18.88
C PRO A 532 -2.43 45.18 17.91
N LYS A 533 -1.63 46.24 17.66
CA LYS A 533 -2.02 47.35 16.76
C LYS A 533 -1.75 47.02 15.30
N MET A 534 -2.70 47.30 14.41
CA MET A 534 -2.50 47.22 12.96
C MET A 534 -1.46 48.25 12.49
N VAL A 535 -0.43 47.80 11.78
CA VAL A 535 0.46 48.64 10.98
C VAL A 535 -0.19 48.91 9.61
N LYS A 536 -0.20 50.17 9.16
CA LYS A 536 -0.64 50.56 7.81
C LYS A 536 0.57 50.88 6.94
N SER A 537 0.72 50.18 5.82
CA SER A 537 1.67 50.50 4.74
C SER A 537 1.27 49.72 3.48
N SER A 538 1.38 50.22 2.25
CA SER A 538 1.42 51.61 1.76
C SER A 538 0.84 51.63 0.34
N LYS A 539 0.42 52.81 -0.15
CA LYS A 539 -0.06 52.93 -1.55
C LYS A 539 1.10 52.72 -2.53
N ASN A 540 0.83 52.06 -3.64
CA ASN A 540 1.55 52.30 -4.90
C ASN A 540 0.54 52.70 -5.99
N THR A 541 0.99 53.44 -6.99
CA THR A 541 0.15 54.08 -8.02
C THR A 541 1.00 54.29 -9.28
N PHE A 542 0.37 54.60 -10.42
CA PHE A 542 0.92 54.61 -11.79
C PHE A 542 1.14 53.18 -12.38
N ARG A 543 0.95 52.97 -13.70
CA ARG A 543 0.72 53.92 -14.82
C ARG A 543 -0.24 53.34 -15.86
N GLN A 544 -1.10 54.18 -16.45
CA GLN A 544 -1.83 53.84 -17.69
C GLN A 544 -0.87 53.74 -18.89
N ILE A 545 -1.21 52.90 -19.86
CA ILE A 545 -0.86 53.06 -21.27
C ILE A 545 -2.14 52.81 -22.08
N ASP A 546 -2.60 53.82 -22.81
CA ASP A 546 -3.71 53.67 -23.76
C ASP A 546 -3.21 53.07 -25.08
N SER A 547 -4.02 52.19 -25.68
CA SER A 547 -4.04 52.04 -27.14
C SER A 547 -5.43 51.57 -27.58
N ALA A 548 -5.91 52.15 -28.66
CA ALA A 548 -7.25 51.91 -29.21
C ALA A 548 -7.17 51.66 -30.72
N LYS A 549 -8.32 51.33 -31.34
CA LYS A 549 -8.51 51.08 -32.79
C LYS A 549 -7.90 49.75 -33.29
N GLU A 550 -8.41 49.10 -34.34
CA GLU A 550 -9.63 49.26 -35.15
C GLU A 550 -9.95 47.92 -35.86
N GLY A 551 -11.17 47.75 -36.40
CA GLY A 551 -11.43 46.68 -37.38
C GLY A 551 -12.77 45.95 -37.27
N ALA A 552 -13.87 46.58 -37.72
CA ALA A 552 -15.16 45.90 -37.87
C ALA A 552 -15.29 45.21 -39.25
N ARG A 553 -16.11 44.15 -39.34
CA ARG A 553 -16.87 43.81 -40.57
C ARG A 553 -18.08 42.91 -40.28
N HIS A 554 -19.10 43.05 -41.13
CA HIS A 554 -20.42 42.44 -40.96
C HIS A 554 -20.51 41.01 -41.52
N THR A 555 -21.48 40.24 -41.03
CA THR A 555 -22.62 39.78 -41.85
C THR A 555 -23.82 39.45 -40.94
N ALA A 556 -25.04 39.44 -41.48
CA ALA A 556 -26.27 39.28 -40.70
C ALA A 556 -27.35 38.53 -41.50
N LEU A 557 -28.19 37.76 -40.79
CA LEU A 557 -29.48 37.17 -41.17
C LEU A 557 -30.12 36.70 -39.84
N ALA A 558 -31.08 37.40 -39.21
CA ALA A 558 -32.45 37.76 -39.61
C ALA A 558 -33.43 36.56 -39.58
N GLY A 559 -34.42 36.60 -38.67
CA GLY A 559 -35.25 35.41 -38.35
C GLY A 559 -36.51 35.59 -37.47
N ASN A 560 -37.08 36.82 -37.40
CA ASN A 560 -38.45 37.16 -36.93
C ASN A 560 -38.87 36.98 -35.44
N LEU A 561 -39.74 37.91 -35.00
CA LEU A 561 -40.59 37.92 -33.78
C LEU A 561 -42.02 37.43 -34.15
N PRO A 562 -43.01 37.28 -33.24
CA PRO A 562 -43.58 38.28 -32.30
C PRO A 562 -43.20 38.02 -30.81
N ALA A 563 -43.30 38.90 -29.79
CA ALA A 563 -44.18 40.07 -29.51
C ALA A 563 -45.62 39.67 -29.08
N GLU A 564 -46.31 40.25 -28.09
CA GLU A 564 -46.05 41.30 -27.07
C GLU A 564 -46.41 40.70 -25.66
N ASP A 565 -46.52 41.34 -24.49
CA ASP A 565 -46.52 42.74 -24.00
C ASP A 565 -46.05 42.76 -22.51
N VAL A 566 -46.13 43.89 -21.79
CA VAL A 566 -45.62 44.13 -20.41
C VAL A 566 -46.69 44.60 -19.42
N VAL A 567 -46.69 44.08 -18.18
CA VAL A 567 -47.30 44.75 -17.01
C VAL A 567 -46.34 44.68 -15.81
N ALA A 568 -46.28 45.72 -14.98
CA ALA A 568 -45.29 45.90 -13.91
C ALA A 568 -45.91 46.17 -12.53
N GLY A 569 -45.10 45.99 -11.48
CA GLY A 569 -45.39 46.35 -10.08
C GLY A 569 -45.23 45.18 -9.10
N GLY A 570 -44.76 45.35 -7.85
CA GLY A 570 -44.13 46.51 -7.24
C GLY A 570 -44.58 46.76 -5.79
N LEU A 571 -43.73 46.40 -4.81
CA LEU A 571 -43.76 46.78 -3.36
C LEU A 571 -45.09 46.49 -2.60
N HIS A 572 -45.08 45.72 -1.49
CA HIS A 572 -44.75 46.32 -0.19
C HIS A 572 -44.52 45.33 0.98
N THR A 573 -43.87 45.90 1.99
CA THR A 573 -43.58 45.51 3.39
C THR A 573 -44.51 44.57 4.18
N ALA A 574 -43.87 43.83 5.09
CA ALA A 574 -44.36 43.10 6.27
C ALA A 574 -45.33 43.86 7.22
N PRO A 575 -45.98 43.19 8.19
CA PRO A 575 -45.36 43.05 9.52
C PRO A 575 -45.60 41.70 10.24
N ALA A 576 -45.07 41.57 11.47
CA ALA A 576 -45.14 40.38 12.32
C ALA A 576 -46.34 40.36 13.29
N GLY A 577 -46.61 39.19 13.89
CA GLY A 577 -47.57 39.01 14.99
C GLY A 577 -47.22 37.84 15.91
N ASN A 578 -47.11 38.10 17.22
CA ASN A 578 -47.00 37.08 18.26
C ASN A 578 -48.39 36.56 18.65
N LEU A 579 -48.50 35.31 19.12
CA LEU A 579 -49.30 35.00 20.32
C LEU A 579 -48.97 33.61 20.91
N SER A 580 -49.30 33.44 22.19
CA SER A 580 -48.76 32.43 23.11
C SER A 580 -49.72 31.27 23.40
N ARG A 581 -49.16 30.08 23.74
CA ARG A 581 -49.80 28.97 24.51
C ARG A 581 -51.02 28.31 23.83
N SER A 582 -51.44 27.08 24.17
CA SER A 582 -51.15 26.24 25.35
C SER A 582 -50.86 24.78 25.01
N SER A 583 -50.73 23.94 26.04
CA SER A 583 -50.81 22.48 25.98
C SER A 583 -52.22 22.00 25.62
N ASP A 584 -52.35 20.78 25.07
CA ASP A 584 -52.87 19.59 25.80
C ASP A 584 -52.89 18.33 24.91
N GLY A 585 -52.87 17.15 25.52
CA GLY A 585 -53.30 15.86 24.93
C GLY A 585 -54.55 15.34 25.66
N PRO A 586 -54.91 14.04 25.63
CA PRO A 586 -54.23 12.87 25.04
C PRO A 586 -55.21 12.01 24.18
N ALA A 587 -55.24 10.68 24.39
CA ALA A 587 -56.27 9.70 23.97
C ALA A 587 -56.35 9.30 22.47
N GLU A 588 -56.93 8.15 22.08
CA GLU A 588 -56.81 6.76 22.61
C GLU A 588 -57.29 5.72 21.56
N HIS A 589 -57.51 4.46 21.97
CA HIS A 589 -57.71 3.25 21.15
C HIS A 589 -58.90 3.19 20.15
N ASN A 590 -58.66 2.46 19.04
CA ASN A 590 -59.49 1.45 18.33
C ASN A 590 -61.05 1.56 18.31
N ILE A 591 -61.65 1.31 17.13
CA ILE A 591 -62.74 0.30 16.92
C ILE A 591 -63.00 -0.01 15.42
N TYR A 592 -63.62 -1.18 15.17
CA TYR A 592 -64.08 -1.86 13.93
C TYR A 592 -64.54 -0.98 12.74
N LYS A 593 -64.41 -1.34 11.44
CA LYS A 593 -64.39 -2.61 10.65
C LYS A 593 -65.77 -3.15 10.21
N ALA A 594 -66.23 -2.74 9.01
CA ALA A 594 -67.20 -3.40 8.09
C ALA A 594 -67.18 -2.61 6.73
N GLN A 595 -67.68 -3.04 5.56
CA GLN A 595 -68.49 -4.20 5.12
C GLN A 595 -67.93 -4.82 3.80
N GLU A 596 -68.53 -5.92 3.33
CA GLU A 596 -68.49 -6.44 1.95
C GLU A 596 -69.19 -5.47 0.93
N GLU A 597 -69.41 -5.72 -0.38
CA GLU A 597 -69.51 -6.96 -1.17
C GLU A 597 -69.47 -6.68 -2.70
N ALA A 598 -68.96 -7.61 -3.53
CA ALA A 598 -69.33 -7.78 -4.96
C ALA A 598 -68.67 -9.05 -5.56
N SER A 599 -69.41 -9.84 -6.34
CA SER A 599 -69.00 -11.18 -6.81
C SER A 599 -68.82 -11.30 -8.34
N GLY A 600 -68.01 -12.29 -8.77
CA GLY A 600 -67.80 -12.65 -10.19
C GLY A 600 -67.12 -14.04 -10.32
N PRO A 601 -67.59 -14.96 -11.20
CA PRO A 601 -67.28 -16.39 -11.06
C PRO A 601 -66.05 -16.90 -11.86
N ALA A 602 -65.54 -18.06 -11.44
CA ALA A 602 -64.39 -18.76 -12.02
C ALA A 602 -64.77 -19.80 -13.11
N PRO A 603 -63.77 -20.38 -13.80
CA PRO A 603 -63.80 -21.78 -14.22
C PRO A 603 -62.86 -22.66 -13.35
N LYS A 604 -63.10 -23.98 -13.37
CA LYS A 604 -62.52 -24.96 -12.43
C LYS A 604 -61.22 -25.59 -12.95
N GLY A 605 -60.25 -25.81 -12.06
CA GLY A 605 -59.07 -26.65 -12.29
C GLY A 605 -58.74 -27.50 -11.06
N ARG A 606 -58.31 -28.75 -11.24
CA ARG A 606 -57.83 -29.63 -10.15
C ARG A 606 -56.51 -29.09 -9.59
N GLY A 607 -56.16 -29.22 -8.31
CA GLY A 607 -56.86 -29.93 -7.24
C GLY A 607 -55.99 -31.04 -6.62
N LEU A 608 -54.94 -30.65 -5.89
CA LEU A 608 -54.26 -31.47 -4.88
C LEU A 608 -53.85 -30.58 -3.71
N SER A 609 -54.18 -30.99 -2.50
CA SER A 609 -54.00 -30.22 -1.27
C SER A 609 -52.92 -30.82 -0.37
N ALA A 610 -51.90 -30.04 -0.02
CA ALA A 610 -50.95 -30.35 1.05
C ALA A 610 -50.87 -29.17 2.01
N SER A 611 -51.60 -29.23 3.12
CA SER A 611 -51.75 -28.14 4.08
C SER A 611 -50.56 -28.06 5.06
N GLY A 612 -49.47 -27.43 4.63
CA GLY A 612 -48.32 -27.10 5.49
C GLY A 612 -48.50 -25.74 6.16
N SER A 613 -49.07 -25.70 7.37
CA SER A 613 -49.19 -24.46 8.17
C SER A 613 -47.86 -24.08 8.84
N GLY A 614 -46.84 -23.78 8.02
CA GLY A 614 -45.57 -23.23 8.49
C GLY A 614 -45.75 -21.79 8.96
N GLY A 615 -45.59 -21.55 10.26
CA GLY A 615 -45.55 -20.18 10.78
C GLY A 615 -44.33 -19.45 10.26
N HIS A 616 -44.52 -18.34 9.53
CA HIS A 616 -43.44 -17.44 9.18
C HIS A 616 -42.91 -16.76 10.44
N SER A 617 -41.85 -17.33 11.02
CA SER A 617 -40.90 -16.53 11.79
C SER A 617 -40.33 -15.47 10.86
N ASN A 618 -40.42 -14.20 11.26
CA ASN A 618 -39.71 -13.14 10.57
C ASN A 618 -38.21 -13.47 10.64
N ALA A 619 -37.57 -13.64 9.48
CA ALA A 619 -36.12 -13.76 9.43
C ALA A 619 -35.49 -12.51 10.09
N PRO A 620 -34.38 -12.65 10.83
CA PRO A 620 -33.71 -11.50 11.43
C PRO A 620 -33.33 -10.51 10.33
N ASP A 621 -33.49 -9.21 10.60
CA ASP A 621 -33.18 -8.16 9.64
C ASP A 621 -31.66 -8.11 9.40
N ILE A 622 -31.22 -8.66 8.26
CA ILE A 622 -29.80 -8.81 7.94
C ILE A 622 -29.27 -7.45 7.50
N GLN A 623 -28.77 -6.68 8.46
CA GLN A 623 -28.01 -5.46 8.21
C GLN A 623 -26.71 -5.79 7.47
N LEU A 624 -26.77 -5.69 6.15
CA LEU A 624 -25.62 -5.81 5.25
C LEU A 624 -24.63 -4.67 5.56
N GLN A 625 -23.42 -5.01 6.01
CA GLN A 625 -22.33 -4.03 6.11
C GLN A 625 -22.06 -3.43 4.72
N THR A 626 -22.04 -2.10 4.63
CA THR A 626 -21.65 -1.42 3.39
C THR A 626 -20.12 -1.47 3.24
N PHE A 627 -19.64 -1.34 2.00
CA PHE A 627 -18.21 -1.12 1.73
C PHE A 627 -17.66 0.06 2.54
N THR A 628 -18.46 1.12 2.63
CA THR A 628 -18.26 2.34 3.44
C THR A 628 -18.15 2.08 4.94
N ASP A 629 -18.72 1.01 5.50
CA ASP A 629 -18.56 0.64 6.91
C ASP A 629 -17.21 -0.04 7.17
N THR A 630 -16.73 -0.83 6.21
CA THR A 630 -15.48 -1.58 6.41
C THR A 630 -14.24 -0.72 6.12
N ILE A 631 -14.32 0.22 5.18
CA ILE A 631 -13.29 1.25 4.96
C ILE A 631 -13.09 2.12 6.22
N MET A 632 -14.14 2.35 7.01
CA MET A 632 -14.04 3.19 8.21
C MET A 632 -13.34 2.53 9.41
N ALA A 633 -12.97 1.25 9.32
CA ALA A 633 -12.16 0.60 10.36
C ALA A 633 -10.80 1.29 10.57
N SER A 634 -10.25 1.93 9.54
CA SER A 634 -9.15 2.89 9.63
C SER A 634 -9.71 4.31 9.85
N SER A 635 -9.82 4.73 11.11
CA SER A 635 -10.32 6.07 11.47
C SER A 635 -9.20 7.12 11.42
N ILE A 636 -9.00 7.73 10.25
CA ILE A 636 -8.18 8.94 10.07
C ILE A 636 -8.66 10.05 11.03
N SER A 637 -7.73 10.69 11.74
CA SER A 637 -8.03 11.78 12.69
C SER A 637 -8.31 13.10 11.97
N GLN A 638 -9.01 14.03 12.62
CA GLN A 638 -9.25 15.36 12.03
C GLN A 638 -7.96 16.18 11.82
N GLU A 639 -6.87 15.87 12.54
CA GLU A 639 -5.61 16.62 12.43
C GLU A 639 -4.85 16.35 11.14
N GLU A 640 -5.02 15.17 10.51
CA GLU A 640 -4.42 14.88 9.20
C GLU A 640 -4.93 15.82 8.10
N THR A 641 -6.16 16.36 8.22
CA THR A 641 -6.73 17.27 7.22
C THR A 641 -5.93 18.57 7.02
N LYS A 642 -5.12 18.96 8.01
CA LYS A 642 -4.19 20.11 7.90
C LYS A 642 -2.86 19.77 7.22
N LYS A 643 -2.50 18.49 7.16
CA LYS A 643 -1.29 17.95 6.50
C LYS A 643 -1.62 17.37 5.11
N ASP A 644 -2.86 17.56 4.66
CA ASP A 644 -3.38 17.04 3.41
C ASP A 644 -2.80 17.79 2.19
N SER A 645 -1.81 17.18 1.54
CA SER A 645 -1.13 17.72 0.34
C SER A 645 -1.99 17.79 -0.93
N PHE A 646 -3.23 17.33 -0.89
CA PHE A 646 -4.21 17.48 -1.96
C PHE A 646 -5.14 18.66 -1.66
N LEU A 647 -5.68 18.75 -0.44
CA LEU A 647 -6.52 19.88 -0.01
C LEU A 647 -5.70 21.17 0.21
N SER A 648 -4.40 21.10 0.49
CA SER A 648 -3.54 22.29 0.58
C SER A 648 -3.48 23.08 -0.74
N ARG A 649 -3.65 22.38 -1.89
CA ARG A 649 -3.69 22.99 -3.23
C ARG A 649 -4.81 24.01 -3.39
N VAL A 650 -5.89 23.87 -2.62
CA VAL A 650 -7.10 24.70 -2.70
C VAL A 650 -6.82 26.17 -2.43
N PHE A 651 -5.97 26.49 -1.45
CA PHE A 651 -5.67 27.87 -1.08
C PHE A 651 -4.77 28.55 -2.11
N THR A 652 -3.77 27.84 -2.63
CA THR A 652 -2.94 28.31 -3.75
C THR A 652 -3.81 28.57 -4.98
N PHE A 653 -4.60 27.58 -5.39
CA PHE A 653 -5.45 27.68 -6.58
C PHE A 653 -6.53 28.76 -6.46
N ALA A 654 -7.13 28.94 -5.28
CA ALA A 654 -8.05 30.05 -5.03
C ALA A 654 -7.35 31.40 -5.24
N SER A 655 -6.13 31.57 -4.72
CA SER A 655 -5.36 32.80 -4.92
C SER A 655 -4.93 33.01 -6.38
N ASP A 656 -4.54 31.95 -7.09
CA ASP A 656 -4.23 32.01 -8.52
C ASP A 656 -5.46 32.47 -9.34
N LEU A 657 -6.66 31.98 -9.00
CA LEU A 657 -7.91 32.42 -9.62
C LEU A 657 -8.32 33.86 -9.22
N GLU A 658 -8.04 34.30 -7.99
CA GLU A 658 -8.22 35.72 -7.61
C GLU A 658 -7.33 36.64 -8.47
N ASN A 659 -6.09 36.22 -8.75
CA ASN A 659 -5.17 36.94 -9.62
C ASN A 659 -5.57 36.88 -11.11
N GLU A 660 -6.12 35.76 -11.58
CA GLU A 660 -6.51 35.53 -12.98
C GLU A 660 -7.81 36.24 -13.38
N PHE A 661 -8.80 36.29 -12.48
CA PHE A 661 -10.11 36.90 -12.75
C PHE A 661 -10.31 38.29 -12.14
N GLY A 662 -9.49 38.70 -11.16
CA GLY A 662 -9.61 39.99 -10.48
C GLY A 662 -10.79 40.09 -9.51
N GLU A 663 -11.39 38.95 -9.17
CA GLU A 663 -12.58 38.77 -8.34
C GLU A 663 -12.23 37.87 -7.15
N LYS A 664 -12.86 38.07 -5.98
CA LYS A 664 -12.58 37.22 -4.81
C LYS A 664 -13.18 35.82 -4.97
N ILE A 665 -12.44 34.79 -4.56
CA ILE A 665 -12.84 33.39 -4.72
C ILE A 665 -13.31 32.83 -3.38
N TYR A 666 -14.63 32.76 -3.19
CA TYR A 666 -15.26 32.21 -1.98
C TYR A 666 -15.48 30.70 -2.10
N PHE A 667 -15.35 29.95 -0.99
CA PHE A 667 -15.59 28.51 -0.93
C PHE A 667 -17.09 28.17 -0.87
N ASN A 668 -17.84 28.57 -1.90
CA ASN A 668 -19.29 28.45 -2.04
C ASN A 668 -19.68 28.16 -3.52
N SER A 669 -20.98 28.27 -3.85
CA SER A 669 -21.49 28.08 -5.22
C SER A 669 -21.04 29.16 -6.22
N GLU A 670 -20.71 30.36 -5.76
CA GLU A 670 -20.14 31.43 -6.59
C GLU A 670 -18.69 31.07 -6.99
N GLY A 671 -17.89 30.60 -6.03
CA GLY A 671 -16.57 30.03 -6.30
C GLY A 671 -16.62 28.87 -7.29
N LEU A 672 -17.56 27.92 -7.13
CA LEU A 672 -17.76 26.82 -8.10
C LEU A 672 -18.08 27.31 -9.52
N THR A 673 -18.71 28.48 -9.67
CA THR A 673 -18.93 29.10 -10.99
C THR A 673 -17.60 29.52 -11.63
N GLN A 674 -16.68 30.07 -10.84
CA GLN A 674 -15.33 30.45 -11.28
C GLN A 674 -14.44 29.21 -11.53
N ILE A 675 -14.58 28.15 -10.74
CA ILE A 675 -13.94 26.84 -11.00
C ILE A 675 -14.40 26.30 -12.36
N GLU A 676 -15.70 26.32 -12.62
CA GLU A 676 -16.26 25.87 -13.90
C GLU A 676 -15.79 26.73 -15.08
N ARG A 677 -15.73 28.06 -14.90
CA ARG A 677 -15.14 29.00 -15.87
C ARG A 677 -13.69 28.64 -16.21
N LYS A 678 -12.85 28.35 -15.20
CA LYS A 678 -11.45 27.92 -15.40
C LYS A 678 -11.37 26.60 -16.18
N LEU A 679 -12.20 25.61 -15.83
CA LEU A 679 -12.28 24.34 -16.55
C LEU A 679 -12.69 24.53 -18.02
N ARG A 680 -13.71 25.35 -18.29
CA ARG A 680 -14.16 25.66 -19.66
C ARG A 680 -13.06 26.33 -20.51
N LEU A 681 -12.34 27.29 -19.94
CA LEU A 681 -11.18 27.92 -20.60
C LEU A 681 -10.07 26.90 -20.88
N THR A 682 -9.74 26.06 -19.90
CA THR A 682 -8.62 25.09 -19.96
C THR A 682 -8.88 23.94 -20.95
N PHE A 683 -10.14 23.50 -21.08
CA PHE A 683 -10.50 22.39 -21.98
C PHE A 683 -10.94 22.86 -23.37
N GLY A 684 -11.57 24.03 -23.50
CA GLY A 684 -11.89 24.65 -24.78
C GLY A 684 -10.67 25.16 -25.55
N ALA A 685 -9.55 25.43 -24.87
CA ALA A 685 -8.28 25.79 -25.50
C ALA A 685 -7.58 24.55 -26.11
N ALA A 686 -7.65 24.44 -27.44
CA ALA A 686 -7.07 23.33 -28.21
C ALA A 686 -5.52 23.20 -28.18
N LYS A 687 -4.81 24.08 -27.44
CA LYS A 687 -3.34 24.12 -27.37
C LYS A 687 -2.76 23.79 -25.99
N ASN A 688 -3.59 23.61 -24.96
CA ASN A 688 -3.11 23.42 -23.59
C ASN A 688 -2.47 22.04 -23.42
N LYS A 689 -1.42 21.96 -22.61
CA LYS A 689 -0.64 20.71 -22.45
C LYS A 689 -1.44 19.67 -21.67
N PRO A 690 -1.31 18.35 -21.95
CA PRO A 690 -2.02 17.32 -21.18
C PRO A 690 -1.76 17.39 -19.66
N GLN A 691 -0.53 17.74 -19.25
CA GLN A 691 -0.18 17.93 -17.83
C GLN A 691 -0.90 19.13 -17.20
N GLU A 692 -1.03 20.24 -17.93
CA GLU A 692 -1.72 21.47 -17.49
C GLU A 692 -3.23 21.20 -17.30
N LYS A 693 -3.83 20.40 -18.19
CA LYS A 693 -5.21 19.90 -18.03
C LYS A 693 -5.34 19.00 -16.79
N LEU A 694 -4.40 18.08 -16.56
CA LEU A 694 -4.40 17.17 -15.40
C LEU A 694 -4.25 17.91 -14.07
N ASP A 695 -3.32 18.87 -13.96
CA ASP A 695 -3.14 19.61 -12.72
C ASP A 695 -4.32 20.56 -12.46
N THR A 696 -4.83 21.28 -13.47
CA THR A 696 -6.07 22.07 -13.32
C THR A 696 -7.24 21.19 -12.83
N VAL A 697 -7.38 19.96 -13.34
CA VAL A 697 -8.39 19.01 -12.86
C VAL A 697 -8.17 18.61 -11.40
N ARG A 698 -6.93 18.40 -10.96
CA ARG A 698 -6.60 18.11 -9.55
C ARG A 698 -6.94 19.29 -8.65
N ASP A 699 -6.60 20.50 -9.05
CA ASP A 699 -6.85 21.74 -8.29
C ASP A 699 -8.35 22.03 -8.15
N CYS A 700 -9.09 21.96 -9.25
CA CYS A 700 -10.56 22.06 -9.27
C CYS A 700 -11.23 20.96 -8.44
N SER A 701 -10.72 19.72 -8.49
CA SER A 701 -11.22 18.60 -7.68
C SER A 701 -11.00 18.83 -6.18
N ALA A 702 -9.82 19.32 -5.80
CA ALA A 702 -9.50 19.64 -4.42
C ALA A 702 -10.42 20.75 -3.90
N PHE A 703 -10.66 21.80 -4.71
CA PHE A 703 -11.57 22.89 -4.34
C PHE A 703 -12.99 22.39 -4.11
N LEU A 704 -13.51 21.53 -5.00
CA LEU A 704 -14.83 20.91 -4.82
C LEU A 704 -14.89 20.06 -3.54
N CYS A 705 -13.86 19.26 -3.26
CA CYS A 705 -13.79 18.49 -2.02
C CYS A 705 -13.80 19.41 -0.78
N TYR A 706 -13.04 20.50 -0.79
CA TYR A 706 -12.99 21.45 0.32
C TYR A 706 -14.35 22.15 0.55
N VAL A 707 -15.05 22.55 -0.51
CA VAL A 707 -16.42 23.11 -0.41
C VAL A 707 -17.40 22.11 0.23
N LEU A 708 -17.30 20.82 -0.13
CA LEU A 708 -18.13 19.76 0.43
C LEU A 708 -17.76 19.41 1.88
N GLN A 709 -16.47 19.47 2.22
CA GLN A 709 -15.96 19.31 3.58
C GLN A 709 -16.45 20.44 4.46
N GLU A 710 -16.39 21.70 4.01
CA GLU A 710 -16.85 22.82 4.82
C GLU A 710 -18.37 22.93 4.93
N ARG A 711 -19.11 22.77 3.83
CA ARG A 711 -20.58 22.92 3.82
C ARG A 711 -21.32 21.74 4.46
N PHE A 712 -20.87 20.51 4.21
CA PHE A 712 -21.61 19.30 4.62
C PHE A 712 -20.85 18.39 5.59
N LYS A 713 -19.64 18.78 6.02
CA LYS A 713 -18.76 17.99 6.91
C LYS A 713 -18.48 16.58 6.38
N GLY A 714 -18.40 16.45 5.06
CA GLY A 714 -17.98 15.21 4.40
C GLY A 714 -16.49 14.92 4.63
N ARG A 715 -16.16 13.64 4.79
CA ARG A 715 -14.80 13.14 4.97
C ARG A 715 -14.33 12.46 3.68
N LEU A 716 -13.29 13.02 3.05
CA LEU A 716 -12.62 12.39 1.91
C LEU A 716 -11.76 11.22 2.41
N ILE A 717 -11.94 10.03 1.83
CA ILE A 717 -11.07 8.88 2.09
C ILE A 717 -10.11 8.70 0.92
N LYS A 718 -8.82 8.66 1.22
CA LYS A 718 -7.76 8.41 0.24
C LYS A 718 -7.38 6.95 0.23
N PHE A 719 -7.15 6.43 -0.97
CA PHE A 719 -6.53 5.13 -1.20
C PHE A 719 -5.17 5.36 -1.85
N GLN A 720 -4.09 4.83 -1.27
CA GLN A 720 -2.72 5.10 -1.74
C GLN A 720 -2.45 4.48 -3.12
N ASP A 721 -3.07 3.33 -3.39
CA ASP A 721 -2.91 2.54 -4.62
C ASP A 721 -3.90 2.94 -5.75
N PHE A 722 -4.71 3.98 -5.55
CA PHE A 722 -5.68 4.48 -6.53
C PHE A 722 -5.47 5.95 -6.86
N ASP A 723 -5.65 6.28 -8.14
CA ASP A 723 -5.78 7.67 -8.59
C ASP A 723 -6.89 8.43 -7.83
N PRO A 724 -6.74 9.75 -7.64
CA PRO A 724 -7.70 10.56 -6.88
C PRO A 724 -9.15 10.47 -7.34
N TRP A 725 -9.43 10.18 -8.62
CA TRP A 725 -10.82 10.06 -9.13
C TRP A 725 -11.61 8.96 -8.42
N GLY A 726 -10.94 7.92 -7.91
CA GLY A 726 -11.58 6.81 -7.21
C GLY A 726 -11.83 7.04 -5.72
N TRP A 727 -11.36 8.15 -5.16
CA TRP A 727 -11.45 8.45 -3.72
C TRP A 727 -12.89 8.88 -3.33
N PRO A 728 -13.58 8.12 -2.46
CA PRO A 728 -14.92 8.47 -2.02
C PRO A 728 -14.90 9.58 -0.97
N MET A 729 -15.91 10.43 -1.01
CA MET A 729 -16.24 11.37 0.06
C MET A 729 -17.52 10.91 0.76
N ILE A 730 -17.46 10.82 2.08
CA ILE A 730 -18.50 10.20 2.89
C ILE A 730 -19.10 11.23 3.85
N PHE A 731 -20.42 11.33 3.83
CA PHE A 731 -21.21 12.23 4.67
C PHE A 731 -21.95 11.40 5.71
N GLU A 732 -21.65 11.66 6.99
CA GLU A 732 -22.19 10.93 8.13
C GLU A 732 -23.24 11.80 8.84
N ARG A 733 -24.48 11.33 8.89
CA ARG A 733 -25.54 11.88 9.76
C ARG A 733 -26.09 10.77 10.66
N PRO A 734 -26.68 11.08 11.83
CA PRO A 734 -27.22 10.08 12.77
C PRO A 734 -28.28 9.13 12.18
N SER A 735 -28.81 9.45 11.00
CA SER A 735 -29.92 8.75 10.35
C SER A 735 -29.61 8.30 8.91
N ALA A 736 -28.46 8.67 8.35
CA ALA A 736 -28.08 8.34 6.97
C ALA A 736 -26.56 8.42 6.76
N LYS A 737 -26.01 7.49 5.97
CA LYS A 737 -24.61 7.48 5.53
C LYS A 737 -24.58 7.55 4.01
N ILE A 738 -23.98 8.60 3.46
CA ILE A 738 -23.97 8.88 2.01
C ILE A 738 -22.53 8.83 1.50
N THR A 739 -22.28 8.06 0.46
CA THR A 739 -20.99 7.98 -0.23
C THR A 739 -21.14 8.60 -1.61
N SER A 740 -20.25 9.53 -1.98
CA SER A 740 -20.19 10.17 -3.30
C SER A 740 -18.75 10.29 -3.79
N TYR A 741 -18.55 10.63 -5.06
CA TYR A 741 -17.25 10.65 -5.72
C TYR A 741 -16.97 12.01 -6.39
N PRO A 742 -16.69 13.07 -5.61
CA PRO A 742 -16.59 14.44 -6.12
C PRO A 742 -15.40 14.64 -7.06
N ILE A 743 -14.28 13.93 -6.86
CA ILE A 743 -13.10 14.08 -7.72
C ILE A 743 -13.40 13.54 -9.14
N GLU A 744 -14.13 12.43 -9.26
CA GLU A 744 -14.54 11.85 -10.55
C GLU A 744 -15.29 12.86 -11.44
N ARG A 745 -16.10 13.74 -10.83
CA ARG A 745 -16.88 14.76 -11.54
C ARG A 745 -16.00 15.62 -12.43
N VAL A 746 -14.95 16.20 -11.84
CA VAL A 746 -13.99 17.03 -12.58
C VAL A 746 -13.09 16.17 -13.46
N TRP A 747 -12.75 14.95 -13.00
CA TRP A 747 -11.88 14.02 -13.75
C TRP A 747 -12.46 13.52 -15.07
N ARG A 748 -13.80 13.49 -15.22
CA ARG A 748 -14.50 13.19 -16.48
C ARG A 748 -13.99 14.00 -17.67
N LEU A 749 -13.53 15.23 -17.44
CA LEU A 749 -12.97 16.10 -18.48
C LEU A 749 -11.68 15.54 -19.11
N LEU A 750 -10.96 14.64 -18.42
CA LEU A 750 -9.80 13.93 -18.95
C LEU A 750 -10.18 12.65 -19.73
N TRP A 751 -11.45 12.22 -19.66
CA TRP A 751 -11.96 11.02 -20.33
C TRP A 751 -12.90 11.31 -21.50
N HIS A 752 -13.41 12.54 -21.60
CA HIS A 752 -14.44 12.94 -22.55
C HIS A 752 -14.08 14.28 -23.18
N ASP A 753 -14.03 14.34 -24.52
CA ASP A 753 -13.76 15.57 -25.28
C ASP A 753 -14.91 16.60 -25.21
N ALA A 754 -16.06 16.23 -24.63
CA ALA A 754 -17.22 17.08 -24.45
C ALA A 754 -17.21 17.76 -23.07
N LEU A 755 -17.30 19.09 -23.08
CA LEU A 755 -17.60 19.88 -21.87
C LEU A 755 -19.05 19.64 -21.43
N PRO A 756 -19.33 19.42 -20.13
CA PRO A 756 -20.70 19.37 -19.58
C PRO A 756 -21.47 20.68 -19.77
N ASP A 757 -22.78 20.65 -19.50
CA ASP A 757 -23.65 21.84 -19.54
C ASP A 757 -23.29 22.89 -18.47
N PRO A 758 -23.57 24.20 -18.68
CA PRO A 758 -23.30 25.25 -17.71
C PRO A 758 -23.96 25.02 -16.34
N GLY A 759 -23.18 25.16 -15.26
CA GLY A 759 -23.64 25.04 -13.87
C GLY A 759 -23.70 23.62 -13.32
N TRP A 760 -23.19 22.62 -14.04
CA TRP A 760 -23.20 21.20 -13.62
C TRP A 760 -22.55 20.94 -12.24
N LEU A 761 -21.50 21.70 -11.85
CA LEU A 761 -20.92 21.61 -10.50
C LEU A 761 -21.89 22.08 -9.40
N ILE A 762 -22.74 23.07 -9.71
CA ILE A 762 -23.77 23.58 -8.79
C ILE A 762 -24.94 22.59 -8.74
N GLN A 763 -25.33 21.99 -9.87
CA GLN A 763 -26.35 20.94 -9.91
C GLN A 763 -25.95 19.73 -9.04
N TYR A 764 -24.69 19.29 -9.12
CA TYR A 764 -24.13 18.25 -8.25
C TYR A 764 -24.15 18.66 -6.76
N LEU A 765 -23.81 19.92 -6.44
CA LEU A 765 -23.87 20.45 -5.08
C LEU A 765 -25.30 20.44 -4.52
N CYS A 766 -26.29 20.86 -5.32
CA CYS A 766 -27.71 20.82 -4.94
C CYS A 766 -28.22 19.39 -4.77
N TYR A 767 -27.88 18.47 -5.68
CA TYR A 767 -28.21 17.05 -5.53
C TYR A 767 -27.65 16.46 -4.22
N LEU A 768 -26.42 16.80 -3.85
CA LEU A 768 -25.87 16.37 -2.56
C LEU A 768 -26.62 17.00 -1.39
N GLU A 769 -26.94 18.28 -1.44
CA GLU A 769 -27.72 18.96 -0.39
C GLU A 769 -29.11 18.33 -0.20
N GLU A 770 -29.83 18.05 -1.29
CA GLU A 770 -31.11 17.33 -1.27
C GLU A 770 -30.96 15.91 -0.72
N THR A 771 -29.94 15.17 -1.16
CA THR A 771 -29.69 13.78 -0.72
C THR A 771 -29.31 13.71 0.76
N ILE A 772 -28.53 14.67 1.25
CA ILE A 772 -28.07 14.78 2.64
C ILE A 772 -29.20 15.25 3.57
N ASN A 773 -30.13 16.07 3.08
CA ASN A 773 -31.29 16.56 3.84
C ASN A 773 -32.56 15.69 3.68
N ALA A 774 -32.57 14.70 2.79
CA ALA A 774 -33.69 13.78 2.62
C ALA A 774 -33.92 12.92 3.89
N ALA A 775 -35.20 12.64 4.18
CA ALA A 775 -35.56 11.75 5.30
C ALA A 775 -35.12 10.30 4.99
N PRO A 776 -34.69 9.51 6.01
CA PRO A 776 -34.31 8.11 5.81
C PRO A 776 -35.46 7.30 5.21
N GLY A 777 -35.16 6.45 4.22
CA GLY A 777 -36.17 5.61 3.55
C GLY A 777 -37.18 6.37 2.67
N SER A 778 -37.06 7.69 2.50
CA SER A 778 -37.98 8.49 1.66
C SER A 778 -37.93 8.14 0.17
N ARG A 779 -36.81 7.61 -0.32
CA ARG A 779 -36.64 7.18 -1.71
C ARG A 779 -37.05 5.72 -1.90
N THR A 780 -37.86 5.45 -2.92
CA THR A 780 -38.19 4.08 -3.31
C THR A 780 -36.94 3.39 -3.86
N GLN A 781 -36.64 2.20 -3.34
CA GLN A 781 -35.44 1.43 -3.64
C GLN A 781 -35.75 0.01 -4.11
N GLY A 782 -34.79 -0.62 -4.79
CA GLY A 782 -34.81 -2.05 -5.10
C GLY A 782 -36.00 -2.55 -5.92
N ALA A 783 -36.49 -3.75 -5.58
CA ALA A 783 -37.60 -4.37 -6.29
C ALA A 783 -38.91 -3.55 -6.27
N ALA A 784 -39.10 -2.66 -5.29
CA ALA A 784 -40.22 -1.72 -5.29
C ALA A 784 -40.03 -0.65 -6.38
N ALA A 785 -38.84 -0.04 -6.46
CA ALA A 785 -38.52 0.95 -7.47
C ALA A 785 -38.58 0.38 -8.90
N ALA A 786 -38.06 -0.83 -9.10
CA ALA A 786 -38.13 -1.52 -10.39
C ALA A 786 -39.58 -1.79 -10.83
N ARG A 787 -40.46 -2.27 -9.94
CA ARG A 787 -41.90 -2.45 -10.25
C ARG A 787 -42.58 -1.12 -10.58
N SER A 788 -42.30 -0.06 -9.82
CA SER A 788 -42.83 1.28 -10.04
C SER A 788 -42.16 2.05 -11.19
N LYS A 789 -41.13 1.48 -11.82
CA LYS A 789 -40.30 2.11 -12.87
C LYS A 789 -39.73 3.48 -12.42
N ILE A 790 -39.24 3.53 -11.18
CA ILE A 790 -38.58 4.69 -10.59
C ILE A 790 -37.07 4.55 -10.80
N MET A 791 -36.53 5.36 -11.70
CA MET A 791 -35.09 5.49 -11.93
C MET A 791 -34.45 6.34 -10.81
N SER A 792 -33.20 6.06 -10.46
CA SER A 792 -32.40 6.89 -9.56
C SER A 792 -32.06 8.25 -10.18
N HIS A 793 -31.66 9.20 -9.33
CA HIS A 793 -31.12 10.48 -9.82
C HIS A 793 -29.87 10.25 -10.67
N ALA A 794 -29.64 11.07 -11.71
CA ALA A 794 -28.53 10.91 -12.65
C ALA A 794 -27.16 10.88 -11.92
N GLU A 795 -26.99 11.75 -10.93
CA GLU A 795 -25.79 11.78 -10.09
C GLU A 795 -25.58 10.51 -9.24
N LYS A 796 -26.67 9.87 -8.77
CA LYS A 796 -26.60 8.60 -8.04
C LYS A 796 -26.19 7.45 -8.98
N ILE A 797 -26.70 7.45 -10.22
CA ILE A 797 -26.29 6.51 -11.27
C ILE A 797 -24.80 6.71 -11.60
N ILE A 798 -24.32 7.94 -11.65
CA ILE A 798 -22.90 8.27 -11.87
C ILE A 798 -22.03 7.79 -10.69
N GLU A 799 -22.48 7.94 -9.43
CA GLU A 799 -21.78 7.38 -8.27
C GLU A 799 -21.65 5.86 -8.36
N ALA A 800 -22.74 5.15 -8.69
CA ALA A 800 -22.72 3.70 -8.86
C ALA A 800 -21.81 3.26 -10.03
N GLN A 801 -21.77 4.01 -11.14
CA GLN A 801 -20.83 3.80 -12.24
C GLN A 801 -19.37 4.02 -11.80
N THR A 802 -19.11 5.03 -10.97
CA THR A 802 -17.75 5.34 -10.48
C THR A 802 -17.26 4.24 -9.56
N GLU A 803 -18.06 3.87 -8.57
CA GLU A 803 -17.75 2.79 -7.64
C GLU A 803 -17.56 1.46 -8.38
N HIS A 804 -18.41 1.16 -9.36
CA HIS A 804 -18.28 -0.04 -10.16
C HIS A 804 -16.94 -0.12 -10.89
N LYS A 805 -16.42 0.99 -11.44
CA LYS A 805 -15.07 1.05 -12.01
C LYS A 805 -13.99 0.82 -10.94
N CYS A 806 -14.11 1.46 -9.77
CA CYS A 806 -13.16 1.27 -8.66
C CYS A 806 -13.10 -0.20 -8.22
N VAL A 807 -14.27 -0.84 -8.02
CA VAL A 807 -14.35 -2.24 -7.63
C VAL A 807 -13.82 -3.17 -8.74
N LEU A 808 -14.09 -2.90 -10.02
CA LEU A 808 -13.51 -3.69 -11.11
C LEU A 808 -11.97 -3.65 -11.11
N ILE A 809 -11.38 -2.48 -10.85
CA ILE A 809 -9.92 -2.33 -10.71
C ILE A 809 -9.41 -3.14 -9.51
N MET A 810 -10.06 -3.07 -8.33
CA MET A 810 -9.72 -3.94 -7.20
C MET A 810 -9.81 -5.43 -7.58
N THR A 811 -10.86 -5.85 -8.30
CA THR A 811 -11.00 -7.27 -8.67
C THR A 811 -9.96 -7.76 -9.67
N SER A 812 -9.30 -6.86 -10.40
CA SER A 812 -8.17 -7.24 -11.26
C SER A 812 -6.86 -7.45 -10.49
N SER A 813 -6.74 -6.96 -9.25
CA SER A 813 -5.56 -7.13 -8.39
C SER A 813 -5.71 -8.20 -7.30
N LEU A 814 -6.94 -8.54 -6.88
CA LEU A 814 -7.20 -9.62 -5.90
C LEU A 814 -7.00 -11.01 -6.51
N GLY A 815 -6.31 -11.92 -5.81
CA GLY A 815 -6.04 -13.28 -6.29
C GLY A 815 -7.30 -14.13 -6.47
N GLU A 816 -8.28 -13.90 -5.60
CA GLU A 816 -9.58 -14.56 -5.56
C GLU A 816 -10.48 -14.22 -6.76
N THR A 817 -10.20 -13.12 -7.47
CA THR A 817 -11.09 -12.61 -8.53
C THR A 817 -10.38 -12.32 -9.85
N SER A 818 -9.07 -12.09 -9.86
CA SER A 818 -8.30 -11.71 -11.06
C SER A 818 -8.30 -12.76 -12.18
N HIS A 819 -8.58 -14.02 -11.84
CA HIS A 819 -8.69 -15.15 -12.78
C HIS A 819 -10.12 -15.33 -13.36
N ILE A 820 -11.08 -14.48 -12.98
CA ILE A 820 -12.47 -14.50 -13.46
C ILE A 820 -12.62 -13.49 -14.62
N GLU A 821 -12.94 -14.01 -15.80
CA GLU A 821 -13.16 -13.20 -17.00
C GLU A 821 -14.51 -12.46 -16.96
N THR A 822 -14.65 -11.36 -17.70
CA THR A 822 -15.92 -10.62 -17.79
C THR A 822 -16.76 -11.11 -18.97
N ASP A 823 -17.01 -12.41 -19.03
CA ASP A 823 -17.77 -13.09 -20.09
C ASP A 823 -18.58 -14.28 -19.52
N ARG A 824 -19.26 -15.04 -20.39
CA ARG A 824 -19.99 -16.27 -20.01
C ARG A 824 -19.08 -17.36 -19.45
N THR A 825 -17.81 -17.43 -19.83
CA THR A 825 -16.82 -18.37 -19.27
C THR A 825 -16.46 -18.00 -17.82
N GLY A 826 -16.24 -16.70 -17.57
CA GLY A 826 -16.08 -16.15 -16.23
C GLY A 826 -17.31 -16.34 -15.35
N LEU A 827 -18.53 -16.25 -15.90
CA LEU A 827 -19.75 -16.57 -15.15
C LEU A 827 -19.77 -18.03 -14.64
N MET A 828 -19.32 -18.99 -15.45
CA MET A 828 -19.21 -20.40 -15.05
C MET A 828 -18.16 -20.61 -13.96
N LYS A 829 -16.99 -19.95 -14.08
CA LYS A 829 -15.97 -19.91 -13.01
C LYS A 829 -16.57 -19.36 -11.71
N LEU A 830 -17.26 -18.22 -11.80
CA LEU A 830 -17.87 -17.51 -10.69
C LEU A 830 -18.90 -18.38 -9.96
N GLU A 831 -19.79 -19.07 -10.68
CA GLU A 831 -20.75 -19.99 -10.08
C GLU A 831 -20.07 -21.14 -9.33
N GLN A 832 -19.00 -21.71 -9.89
CA GLN A 832 -18.24 -22.78 -9.23
C GLN A 832 -17.52 -22.28 -7.97
N ILE A 833 -16.95 -21.08 -8.01
CA ILE A 833 -16.28 -20.45 -6.85
C ILE A 833 -17.30 -20.18 -5.73
N LEU A 834 -18.48 -19.62 -6.07
CA LEU A 834 -19.54 -19.42 -5.08
C LEU A 834 -19.94 -20.73 -4.39
N LYS A 835 -20.13 -21.81 -5.15
CA LYS A 835 -20.47 -23.15 -4.62
C LYS A 835 -19.36 -23.80 -3.79
N ASN A 836 -18.10 -23.49 -4.07
CA ASN A 836 -16.95 -24.03 -3.34
C ASN A 836 -16.65 -23.25 -2.05
N THR A 837 -16.83 -21.92 -2.06
CA THR A 837 -16.42 -21.04 -0.96
C THR A 837 -17.57 -20.72 0.00
N PHE A 838 -18.81 -20.57 -0.48
CA PHE A 838 -19.94 -20.14 0.33
C PHE A 838 -20.92 -21.29 0.57
N HIS A 839 -21.23 -21.52 1.84
CA HIS A 839 -22.05 -22.64 2.28
C HIS A 839 -23.48 -22.16 2.58
N PRO A 840 -24.52 -22.73 1.92
CA PRO A 840 -25.91 -22.37 2.17
C PRO A 840 -26.28 -22.43 3.65
N GLY A 841 -26.96 -21.39 4.13
CA GLY A 841 -27.37 -21.25 5.54
C GLY A 841 -26.28 -20.75 6.51
N ILE A 842 -25.01 -20.62 6.08
CA ILE A 842 -23.95 -20.00 6.88
C ILE A 842 -23.78 -18.53 6.43
N ALA A 843 -23.81 -17.60 7.38
CA ALA A 843 -23.57 -16.19 7.09
C ALA A 843 -22.10 -15.96 6.68
N PRO A 844 -21.82 -15.23 5.58
CA PRO A 844 -20.46 -14.83 5.22
C PRO A 844 -19.74 -14.05 6.31
N THR A 845 -18.42 -14.20 6.39
CA THR A 845 -17.54 -13.31 7.17
C THR A 845 -17.54 -11.90 6.56
N THR A 846 -17.05 -10.89 7.27
CA THR A 846 -16.90 -9.52 6.74
C THR A 846 -16.11 -9.50 5.41
N ASP A 847 -15.04 -10.28 5.29
CA ASP A 847 -14.30 -10.42 4.02
C ASP A 847 -15.07 -11.21 2.96
N GLY A 848 -15.83 -12.23 3.38
CA GLY A 848 -16.79 -12.91 2.50
C GLY A 848 -17.83 -11.95 1.90
N TRP A 849 -18.34 -10.98 2.67
CA TRP A 849 -19.24 -9.94 2.16
C TRP A 849 -18.56 -8.99 1.16
N LYS A 850 -17.30 -8.57 1.41
CA LYS A 850 -16.51 -7.81 0.42
C LYS A 850 -16.38 -8.58 -0.90
N LEU A 851 -16.05 -9.87 -0.80
CA LEU A 851 -15.82 -10.74 -1.94
C LEU A 851 -17.12 -11.00 -2.73
N LEU A 852 -18.26 -11.18 -2.05
CA LEU A 852 -19.58 -11.24 -2.69
C LEU A 852 -19.98 -9.92 -3.37
N ARG A 853 -19.62 -8.75 -2.82
CA ARG A 853 -19.80 -7.45 -3.52
C ARG A 853 -18.97 -7.41 -4.80
N CYS A 854 -17.69 -7.79 -4.73
CA CYS A 854 -16.78 -7.86 -5.86
C CYS A 854 -17.33 -8.75 -7.00
N TYR A 855 -17.78 -9.96 -6.66
CA TYR A 855 -18.50 -10.86 -7.56
C TYR A 855 -19.78 -10.24 -8.13
N GLY A 856 -20.53 -9.46 -7.34
CA GLY A 856 -21.68 -8.69 -7.80
C GLY A 856 -21.34 -7.66 -8.88
N HIS A 857 -20.21 -6.97 -8.77
CA HIS A 857 -19.74 -6.05 -9.81
C HIS A 857 -19.19 -6.78 -11.05
N LEU A 858 -18.52 -7.93 -10.89
CA LEU A 858 -18.13 -8.78 -12.03
C LEU A 858 -19.37 -9.27 -12.81
N LEU A 859 -20.44 -9.69 -12.11
CA LEU A 859 -21.70 -10.00 -12.77
C LEU A 859 -22.30 -8.78 -13.48
N ALA A 860 -22.32 -7.61 -12.84
CA ALA A 860 -22.83 -6.37 -13.44
C ALA A 860 -22.10 -6.02 -14.77
N GLU A 861 -20.78 -6.19 -14.83
CA GLU A 861 -19.97 -5.95 -16.02
C GLU A 861 -20.30 -6.93 -17.15
N ILE A 862 -20.55 -8.22 -16.83
CA ILE A 862 -21.04 -9.21 -17.80
C ILE A 862 -22.41 -8.80 -18.34
N MET A 863 -23.34 -8.35 -17.48
CA MET A 863 -24.66 -7.85 -17.93
C MET A 863 -24.55 -6.58 -18.79
N ALA A 864 -23.63 -5.68 -18.48
CA ALA A 864 -23.37 -4.48 -19.27
C ALA A 864 -22.83 -4.83 -20.67
N LYS A 865 -21.85 -5.74 -20.75
CA LYS A 865 -21.26 -6.21 -22.02
C LYS A 865 -22.23 -7.02 -22.87
N ASP A 866 -22.76 -8.13 -22.34
CA ASP A 866 -23.52 -9.09 -23.14
C ASP A 866 -24.97 -8.67 -23.38
N PHE A 867 -25.60 -7.99 -22.43
CA PHE A 867 -27.02 -7.61 -22.49
C PHE A 867 -27.27 -6.12 -22.71
N LYS A 868 -26.21 -5.29 -22.78
CA LYS A 868 -26.31 -3.81 -22.81
C LYS A 868 -27.13 -3.26 -21.63
N ALA A 869 -27.04 -3.91 -20.48
CA ALA A 869 -27.75 -3.48 -19.28
C ALA A 869 -27.14 -2.18 -18.73
N SER A 870 -27.99 -1.21 -18.38
CA SER A 870 -27.58 0.07 -17.77
C SER A 870 -28.11 0.18 -16.34
N TRP A 871 -27.30 0.69 -15.40
CA TRP A 871 -27.76 1.04 -14.04
C TRP A 871 -29.04 1.89 -14.08
N TYR A 872 -29.98 1.58 -13.19
CA TYR A 872 -31.35 2.11 -13.24
C TYR A 872 -31.81 2.69 -11.90
N ASN A 873 -31.98 1.84 -10.87
CA ASN A 873 -32.22 2.28 -9.50
C ASN A 873 -31.11 1.73 -8.61
N VAL A 874 -30.41 2.64 -7.94
CA VAL A 874 -29.20 2.45 -7.13
C VAL A 874 -29.32 3.23 -5.82
N GLU A 875 -30.56 3.38 -5.33
CA GLU A 875 -30.85 3.85 -3.97
C GLU A 875 -30.74 2.68 -2.98
N GLY A 876 -30.30 2.98 -1.76
CA GLY A 876 -30.21 1.98 -0.68
C GLY A 876 -29.02 1.02 -0.77
N ASN A 877 -29.10 -0.04 0.03
CA ASN A 877 -28.06 -1.07 0.15
C ASN A 877 -27.79 -1.76 -1.20
N ASP A 878 -26.55 -2.16 -1.43
CA ASP A 878 -26.05 -2.50 -2.77
C ASP A 878 -26.70 -3.77 -3.35
N GLY A 879 -27.14 -4.69 -2.49
CA GLY A 879 -27.95 -5.85 -2.89
C GLY A 879 -29.31 -5.51 -3.51
N LEU A 880 -29.77 -4.26 -3.36
CA LEU A 880 -30.98 -3.71 -3.98
C LEU A 880 -30.70 -2.99 -5.32
N TRP A 881 -29.44 -2.76 -5.69
CA TRP A 881 -29.12 -2.04 -6.92
C TRP A 881 -29.53 -2.82 -8.16
N SER A 882 -30.01 -2.09 -9.16
CA SER A 882 -30.66 -2.64 -10.34
C SER A 882 -30.12 -2.04 -11.65
N MET A 883 -30.09 -2.88 -12.67
CA MET A 883 -29.81 -2.53 -14.05
C MET A 883 -31.04 -2.86 -14.92
N GLN A 884 -31.25 -2.13 -16.00
CA GLN A 884 -32.32 -2.37 -16.97
C GLN A 884 -31.72 -2.77 -18.33
N THR A 885 -32.25 -3.82 -18.95
CA THR A 885 -31.91 -4.22 -20.33
C THR A 885 -32.69 -3.38 -21.36
N PRO A 886 -32.28 -3.35 -22.65
CA PRO A 886 -33.04 -2.67 -23.70
C PRO A 886 -34.52 -3.10 -23.77
N TRP A 887 -34.81 -4.39 -23.56
CA TRP A 887 -36.14 -4.99 -23.53
C TRP A 887 -36.87 -4.87 -22.17
N LYS A 888 -36.35 -4.02 -21.26
CA LYS A 888 -36.97 -3.62 -19.99
C LYS A 888 -37.06 -4.69 -18.90
N THR A 889 -36.33 -5.79 -19.03
CA THR A 889 -36.05 -6.70 -17.91
C THR A 889 -35.10 -6.02 -16.91
N PHE A 890 -35.38 -6.20 -15.61
CA PHE A 890 -34.54 -5.70 -14.53
C PHE A 890 -33.64 -6.80 -13.96
N ILE A 891 -32.38 -6.46 -13.74
CA ILE A 891 -31.33 -7.35 -13.21
C ILE A 891 -30.80 -6.75 -11.90
N PHE A 892 -30.69 -7.56 -10.86
CA PHE A 892 -30.14 -7.15 -9.55
C PHE A 892 -28.82 -7.89 -9.33
N PRO A 893 -27.67 -7.41 -9.87
CA PRO A 893 -26.47 -8.24 -9.97
C PRO A 893 -25.90 -8.65 -8.61
N ILE A 894 -25.74 -7.70 -7.68
CA ILE A 894 -25.24 -7.99 -6.32
C ILE A 894 -26.23 -8.90 -5.57
N GLY A 895 -27.53 -8.60 -5.61
CA GLY A 895 -28.58 -9.44 -5.01
C GLY A 895 -28.66 -10.85 -5.58
N LYS A 896 -28.41 -11.04 -6.89
CA LYS A 896 -28.36 -12.35 -7.54
C LYS A 896 -27.15 -13.17 -7.08
N ILE A 897 -25.99 -12.56 -6.91
CA ILE A 897 -24.81 -13.21 -6.34
C ILE A 897 -25.04 -13.60 -4.88
N TYR A 898 -25.64 -12.73 -4.07
CA TYR A 898 -25.98 -13.04 -2.68
C TYR A 898 -26.97 -14.21 -2.58
N LYS A 899 -27.94 -14.29 -3.50
CA LYS A 899 -28.89 -15.41 -3.60
C LYS A 899 -28.21 -16.71 -4.08
N ALA A 900 -27.33 -16.64 -5.08
CA ALA A 900 -26.54 -17.79 -5.53
C ALA A 900 -25.66 -18.37 -4.41
N ALA A 901 -24.98 -17.51 -3.64
CA ALA A 901 -24.15 -17.92 -2.49
C ALA A 901 -24.97 -18.51 -1.33
N SER A 902 -26.16 -17.97 -1.04
CA SER A 902 -26.97 -18.39 0.11
C SER A 902 -27.93 -19.55 -0.18
N SER A 903 -28.36 -19.75 -1.43
CA SER A 903 -29.33 -20.79 -1.81
C SER A 903 -28.86 -21.72 -2.94
N GLY A 904 -27.61 -21.62 -3.40
CA GLY A 904 -27.06 -22.45 -4.48
C GLY A 904 -27.69 -22.21 -5.86
N GLU A 905 -28.33 -21.05 -6.08
CA GLU A 905 -29.02 -20.73 -7.34
C GLU A 905 -28.05 -20.70 -8.54
N ASN A 906 -28.45 -21.34 -9.64
CA ASN A 906 -27.69 -21.41 -10.87
C ASN A 906 -27.62 -20.03 -11.57
N LEU A 907 -26.42 -19.58 -11.90
CA LEU A 907 -26.14 -18.32 -12.59
C LEU A 907 -26.13 -18.51 -14.11
N ALA A 908 -25.63 -19.64 -14.60
CA ALA A 908 -25.64 -19.98 -16.02
C ALA A 908 -27.08 -20.09 -16.58
N GLU A 909 -27.99 -20.75 -15.86
CA GLU A 909 -29.42 -20.84 -16.20
C GLU A 909 -30.10 -19.47 -16.23
N TYR A 910 -29.71 -18.57 -15.31
CA TYR A 910 -30.18 -17.19 -15.28
C TYR A 910 -29.67 -16.37 -16.47
N TYR A 911 -28.39 -16.49 -16.81
CA TYR A 911 -27.82 -15.86 -18.00
C TYR A 911 -28.47 -16.40 -19.29
N ASP A 912 -28.68 -17.72 -19.38
CA ASP A 912 -29.29 -18.34 -20.56
C ASP A 912 -30.75 -17.92 -20.72
N THR A 913 -31.47 -17.70 -19.62
CA THR A 913 -32.81 -17.07 -19.62
C THR A 913 -32.78 -15.65 -20.20
N LEU A 914 -31.81 -14.81 -19.79
CA LEU A 914 -31.64 -13.46 -20.33
C LEU A 914 -31.20 -13.47 -21.81
N ALA A 915 -30.39 -14.46 -22.22
CA ALA A 915 -30.02 -14.66 -23.63
C ALA A 915 -31.21 -15.11 -24.49
N ASP A 916 -32.15 -15.87 -23.91
CA ASP A 916 -33.42 -16.23 -24.51
C ASP A 916 -34.34 -15.02 -24.71
N GLU A 917 -34.49 -14.17 -23.68
CA GLU A 917 -35.23 -12.92 -23.79
C GLU A 917 -34.64 -12.00 -24.87
N LYS A 918 -33.31 -11.81 -24.87
CA LYS A 918 -32.58 -11.05 -25.90
C LYS A 918 -32.85 -11.58 -27.30
N ARG A 919 -32.84 -12.91 -27.50
CA ARG A 919 -33.14 -13.55 -28.79
C ARG A 919 -34.58 -13.30 -29.23
N ARG A 920 -35.56 -13.38 -28.32
CA ARG A 920 -36.98 -13.08 -28.61
C ARG A 920 -37.18 -11.62 -28.98
N TYR A 921 -36.56 -10.69 -28.25
CA TYR A 921 -36.63 -9.25 -28.52
C TYR A 921 -35.94 -8.85 -29.83
N THR A 922 -34.83 -9.51 -30.21
CA THR A 922 -34.12 -9.23 -31.47
C THR A 922 -34.81 -9.84 -32.70
N ALA A 923 -35.87 -10.63 -32.50
CA ALA A 923 -36.68 -11.25 -33.55
C ALA A 923 -38.06 -10.56 -33.72
N GLN A 924 -38.26 -9.41 -33.07
CA GLN A 924 -39.45 -8.55 -33.15
C GLN A 924 -39.11 -7.22 -33.87
#